data_AF-A0A916R427-F1
#
_entry.id   AF-A0A916R427-F1
#
_cell.length_a   1.000
_cell.length_b   1.000
_cell.length_c   1.000
_cell.angle_alpha   90.00
_cell.angle_beta   90.00
_cell.angle_gamma   90.00
#
_symmetry.space_group_name_H-M   'P 1'
#
loop_
_entity.id
_entity.type
_entity.pdbx_description
1 polymer ?
#
loop_
_entity_poly.entity_id
_entity_poly.type
_entity_poly.pdbx_seq_one_letter_code
_entity_poly.pdbx_strand_id
1 'polypeptide(L)'
;MTKQVPSVSVNYAANGSSTKSNELGMREMQEGAYEKRGEQYLLIKSPPASGKSRALMFIALDKLYNQGLRQAIVVVPEKSIGSSFNDEPLSKYGFWADWTVQPRWNLCNAPGGDDGKVGAVGKFLASDDKVLVCTHATFRFAVDKFGIEAFDDRLIAVDEFHHVSANPDNKLGTHLGALVARDKVHLVAMTGSYFRGDAEAVLSPEDEAKFDTFTYTYYQQLNGYKYLKTLDIGYFFYSGSYADDILKVLDPTEKTILHIPNVNSRESTKDKHREVEHIIDALGDWQGADPITGFQLVKTPEERVLRIADLVDDEPAKRDKVSNALKDPAHKNNRDHVDIIIALGMAKEGFDWIWCEHALTVGYRASLTEIVQIIGRATRDAEGKMRARFTNLIAEPDAAAEAVTEAVNDTLKAIAASLLMEQVLAPRFNFTPKTVKSGPVEGFDYGEGGYDPNKENVGFDEASGQFQIEIKGLVEPKSKEAKRICQEDLNEVITAFVQDKTTIERGLFDEELVPEELTQVRMGKIVGARFPELDAEDQEAVRQHAVAALNLTQKAKEIALSNRDDTETTGNTALIDGVRKFAMDVRELDIDLIDRINPFGEAYSILAKTMSEESLRQVQAVISAKKVQLSPDEARDLAKRAVKFKQERGRLPSITSPDPWEKKMAEGVAYLARMKQEAANG
;
A
#
# COMPACT_ATOMS: atom_id res chain seq x y z
N MET A 1 11.38 28.66 -10.14
CA MET A 1 10.40 28.02 -11.04
C MET A 1 10.47 26.52 -10.80
N THR A 2 9.48 25.97 -10.12
CA THR A 2 9.31 24.53 -9.87
C THR A 2 9.18 23.80 -11.21
N LYS A 3 9.97 22.74 -11.44
CA LYS A 3 9.80 21.91 -12.65
C LYS A 3 8.52 21.08 -12.48
N GLN A 4 7.77 20.88 -13.56
CA GLN A 4 6.62 19.98 -13.53
C GLN A 4 7.13 18.55 -13.36
N VAL A 5 7.04 18.01 -12.14
CA VAL A 5 7.42 16.63 -11.83
C VAL A 5 6.42 15.69 -12.49
N PRO A 6 6.87 14.76 -13.37
CA PRO A 6 6.01 13.72 -13.90
C PRO A 6 5.38 12.95 -12.74
N SER A 7 4.06 13.01 -12.66
CA SER A 7 3.29 12.48 -11.55
C SER A 7 2.03 11.81 -12.05
N VAL A 8 1.64 10.77 -11.32
CA VAL A 8 0.33 10.15 -11.42
C VAL A 8 -0.64 11.00 -10.62
N SER A 9 -1.56 11.66 -11.32
CA SER A 9 -2.63 12.43 -10.71
C SER A 9 -3.89 11.58 -10.64
N VAL A 10 -4.42 11.37 -9.44
CA VAL A 10 -5.71 10.72 -9.21
C VAL A 10 -6.67 11.76 -8.67
N ASN A 11 -7.86 11.84 -9.25
CA ASN A 11 -8.93 12.71 -8.78
C ASN A 11 -10.06 11.87 -8.17
N TYR A 12 -10.72 12.45 -7.18
CA TYR A 12 -11.74 11.82 -6.36
C TYR A 12 -13.03 12.63 -6.40
N ALA A 13 -14.18 11.97 -6.25
CA ALA A 13 -15.49 12.63 -6.33
C ALA A 13 -15.68 13.71 -5.26
N ALA A 14 -15.07 13.52 -4.08
CA ALA A 14 -15.23 14.35 -2.89
C ALA A 14 -16.71 14.46 -2.45
N ASN A 15 -17.38 13.32 -2.33
CA ASN A 15 -18.82 13.26 -2.06
C ASN A 15 -19.19 13.45 -0.56
N GLY A 16 -18.19 13.52 0.33
CA GLY A 16 -18.38 13.70 1.77
C GLY A 16 -18.82 12.46 2.56
N SER A 17 -19.02 11.29 1.92
CA SER A 17 -19.54 10.08 2.56
C SER A 17 -18.66 9.58 3.70
N SER A 18 -17.33 9.58 3.53
CA SER A 18 -16.39 9.03 4.52
C SER A 18 -16.23 9.93 5.76
N THR A 19 -16.70 11.18 5.70
CA THR A 19 -16.69 12.12 6.83
C THR A 19 -18.01 12.16 7.59
N LYS A 20 -19.12 11.77 6.94
CA LYS A 20 -20.45 11.75 7.54
C LYS A 20 -20.57 10.58 8.51
N SER A 21 -21.18 10.84 9.66
CA SER A 21 -21.47 9.80 10.65
C SER A 21 -22.94 9.38 10.58
N ASN A 22 -23.22 8.10 10.82
CA ASN A 22 -24.57 7.57 11.00
C ASN A 22 -25.14 7.97 12.38
N GLU A 23 -26.33 7.47 12.71
CA GLU A 23 -27.04 7.78 13.97
C GLU A 23 -26.29 7.35 15.24
N LEU A 24 -25.32 6.42 15.11
CA LEU A 24 -24.46 5.96 16.20
C LEU A 24 -23.11 6.69 16.24
N GLY A 25 -22.92 7.70 15.37
CA GLY A 25 -21.68 8.44 15.29
C GLY A 25 -20.56 7.73 14.56
N MET A 26 -20.86 6.63 13.85
CA MET A 26 -19.90 5.84 13.07
C MET A 26 -19.80 6.38 11.65
N ARG A 27 -18.57 6.53 11.16
CA ARG A 27 -18.31 6.76 9.72
C ARG A 27 -18.42 5.45 8.95
N GLU A 28 -18.50 5.52 7.63
CA GLU A 28 -18.62 4.37 6.71
C GLU A 28 -17.67 3.19 7.05
N MET A 29 -16.37 3.46 7.22
CA MET A 29 -15.39 2.44 7.62
C MET A 29 -15.71 1.82 8.99
N GLN A 30 -16.11 2.65 9.96
CA GLN A 30 -16.42 2.22 11.34
C GLN A 30 -17.69 1.37 11.37
N GLU A 31 -18.69 1.75 10.58
CA GLU A 31 -19.96 1.04 10.42
C GLU A 31 -19.74 -0.35 9.80
N GLY A 32 -19.04 -0.42 8.67
CA GLY A 32 -18.74 -1.70 8.02
C GLY A 32 -17.91 -2.65 8.90
N ALA A 33 -16.93 -2.13 9.65
CA ALA A 33 -16.20 -2.92 10.63
C ALA A 33 -17.09 -3.39 11.79
N TYR A 34 -18.04 -2.55 12.23
CA TYR A 34 -18.98 -2.86 13.31
C TYR A 34 -20.06 -3.87 12.89
N GLU A 35 -20.42 -3.95 11.61
CA GLU A 35 -21.31 -5.01 11.10
C GLU A 35 -20.74 -6.41 11.34
N LYS A 36 -19.41 -6.56 11.25
CA LYS A 36 -18.67 -7.79 11.55
C LYS A 36 -18.33 -7.98 13.03
N ARG A 37 -18.84 -7.14 13.94
CA ARG A 37 -18.54 -7.22 15.38
C ARG A 37 -18.91 -8.56 16.02
N GLY A 38 -19.76 -9.39 15.40
CA GLY A 38 -20.11 -10.72 15.92
C GLY A 38 -18.95 -11.71 15.86
N GLU A 39 -18.02 -11.52 14.92
CA GLU A 39 -16.97 -12.50 14.60
C GLU A 39 -15.94 -12.67 15.72
N GLN A 40 -15.55 -13.90 16.01
CA GLN A 40 -14.55 -14.21 17.03
C GLN A 40 -13.15 -13.76 16.61
N TYR A 41 -12.82 -13.98 15.34
CA TYR A 41 -11.57 -13.59 14.71
C TYR A 41 -11.88 -12.61 13.57
N LEU A 42 -11.51 -11.35 13.76
CA LEU A 42 -11.82 -10.27 12.81
C LEU A 42 -10.54 -9.56 12.38
N LEU A 43 -10.32 -9.45 11.08
CA LEU A 43 -9.21 -8.71 10.48
C LEU A 43 -9.73 -7.44 9.79
N ILE A 44 -9.31 -6.28 10.27
CA ILE A 44 -9.68 -4.97 9.72
C ILE A 44 -8.51 -4.42 8.92
N LYS A 45 -8.66 -4.39 7.60
CA LYS A 45 -7.72 -3.78 6.65
C LYS A 45 -8.25 -2.40 6.26
N SER A 46 -7.59 -1.32 6.67
CA SER A 46 -7.99 0.02 6.21
C SER A 46 -6.84 1.04 6.25
N PRO A 47 -6.91 2.13 5.46
CA PRO A 47 -5.89 3.16 5.42
C PRO A 47 -5.57 3.77 6.80
N PRO A 48 -4.37 4.32 7.00
CA PRO A 48 -4.12 5.28 8.06
C PRO A 48 -5.15 6.43 8.02
N ALA A 49 -5.46 6.99 9.19
CA ALA A 49 -6.43 8.08 9.36
C ALA A 49 -7.89 7.76 8.98
N SER A 50 -8.24 6.50 8.68
CA SER A 50 -9.63 6.07 8.46
C SER A 50 -10.47 6.00 9.75
N GLY A 51 -9.82 6.02 10.91
CA GLY A 51 -10.48 5.92 12.22
C GLY A 51 -10.49 4.51 12.82
N LYS A 52 -9.53 3.64 12.47
CA LYS A 52 -9.34 2.27 12.98
C LYS A 52 -9.49 2.16 14.50
N SER A 53 -8.80 3.02 15.25
CA SER A 53 -8.85 3.00 16.72
C SER A 53 -10.26 3.17 17.26
N ARG A 54 -11.06 4.06 16.65
CA ARG A 54 -12.46 4.29 17.04
C ARG A 54 -13.38 3.14 16.61
N ALA A 55 -13.13 2.53 15.45
CA ALA A 55 -13.82 1.29 15.04
C ALA A 55 -13.60 0.18 16.08
N LEU A 56 -12.36 0.00 16.54
CA LEU A 56 -12.04 -0.96 17.60
C LEU A 56 -12.79 -0.64 18.89
N MET A 57 -12.89 0.63 19.30
CA MET A 57 -13.63 1.01 20.52
C MET A 57 -15.08 0.52 20.47
N PHE A 58 -15.77 0.73 19.34
CA PHE A 58 -17.16 0.26 19.16
C PHE A 58 -17.25 -1.27 19.25
N ILE A 59 -16.37 -1.99 18.55
CA ILE A 59 -16.34 -3.45 18.55
C ILE A 59 -16.01 -4.00 19.94
N ALA A 60 -15.02 -3.42 20.62
CA ALA A 60 -14.60 -3.83 21.94
C ALA A 60 -15.70 -3.61 22.99
N LEU A 61 -16.41 -2.49 22.93
CA LEU A 61 -17.56 -2.25 23.81
C LEU A 61 -18.66 -3.29 23.56
N ASP A 62 -19.02 -3.56 22.31
CA ASP A 62 -20.02 -4.60 22.01
C ASP A 62 -19.59 -5.99 22.50
N LYS A 63 -18.31 -6.35 22.30
CA LYS A 63 -17.74 -7.60 22.80
C LYS A 63 -17.82 -7.73 24.33
N LEU A 64 -17.55 -6.64 25.05
CA LEU A 64 -17.56 -6.59 26.51
C LEU A 64 -18.98 -6.64 27.10
N TYR A 65 -19.92 -5.89 26.54
CA TYR A 65 -21.25 -5.73 27.12
C TYR A 65 -22.30 -6.70 26.54
N ASN A 66 -22.15 -7.10 25.28
CA ASN A 66 -23.16 -7.89 24.56
C ASN A 66 -22.72 -9.32 24.23
N GLN A 67 -21.42 -9.64 24.37
CA GLN A 67 -20.88 -10.97 23.99
C GLN A 67 -20.20 -11.70 25.15
N GLY A 68 -20.28 -11.16 26.38
CA GLY A 68 -19.85 -11.85 27.59
C GLY A 68 -18.33 -11.91 27.82
N LEU A 69 -17.52 -11.16 27.06
CA LEU A 69 -16.08 -11.09 27.30
C LEU A 69 -15.77 -10.29 28.57
N ARG A 70 -14.79 -10.78 29.34
CA ARG A 70 -14.46 -10.21 30.64
C ARG A 70 -13.80 -8.84 30.54
N GLN A 71 -12.80 -8.75 29.66
CA GLN A 71 -11.89 -7.62 29.51
C GLN A 71 -11.40 -7.51 28.06
N ALA A 72 -10.95 -6.31 27.67
CA ALA A 72 -10.35 -6.01 26.38
C ALA A 72 -8.90 -5.53 26.59
N ILE A 73 -7.98 -6.11 25.85
CA ILE A 73 -6.55 -5.79 25.89
C ILE A 73 -6.15 -5.28 24.50
N VAL A 74 -5.85 -3.98 24.43
CA VAL A 74 -5.39 -3.31 23.21
C VAL A 74 -3.86 -3.33 23.20
N VAL A 75 -3.30 -3.86 22.12
CA VAL A 75 -1.88 -4.16 21.93
C VAL A 75 -1.37 -3.33 20.76
N VAL A 76 -0.59 -2.29 21.04
CA VAL A 76 -0.06 -1.32 20.06
C VAL A 76 1.45 -1.49 19.86
N PRO A 77 2.03 -1.17 18.68
CA PRO A 77 3.47 -1.39 18.46
C PRO A 77 4.32 -0.49 19.37
N GLU A 78 3.94 0.77 19.53
CA GLU A 78 4.70 1.78 20.28
C GLU A 78 3.85 2.61 21.23
N LYS A 79 4.51 3.27 22.20
CA LYS A 79 3.84 4.09 23.23
C LYS A 79 3.11 5.30 22.64
N SER A 80 3.67 5.91 21.60
CA SER A 80 3.12 7.06 20.86
C SER A 80 1.67 6.81 20.42
N ILE A 81 1.40 5.60 19.94
CA ILE A 81 0.10 5.18 19.40
C ILE A 81 -0.95 4.99 20.50
N GLY A 82 -0.54 4.64 21.73
CA GLY A 82 -1.45 4.44 22.86
C GLY A 82 -2.34 5.65 23.18
N SER A 83 -1.94 6.85 22.77
CA SER A 83 -2.74 8.07 22.88
C SER A 83 -4.03 8.05 22.05
N SER A 84 -4.07 7.27 20.96
CA SER A 84 -5.25 7.08 20.11
C SER A 84 -6.38 6.31 20.80
N PHE A 85 -6.10 5.70 21.96
CA PHE A 85 -7.04 4.92 22.76
C PHE A 85 -7.39 5.57 24.10
N ASN A 86 -7.15 6.88 24.23
CA ASN A 86 -7.65 7.68 25.36
C ASN A 86 -9.19 7.71 25.39
N ASP A 87 -9.74 8.17 26.51
CA ASP A 87 -11.19 8.26 26.72
C ASP A 87 -11.90 9.00 25.58
N GLU A 88 -13.00 8.41 25.08
CA GLU A 88 -13.76 8.94 23.95
C GLU A 88 -15.27 8.89 24.27
N PRO A 89 -15.99 10.05 24.26
CA PRO A 89 -17.39 10.13 24.63
C PRO A 89 -18.32 9.72 23.47
N LEU A 90 -18.31 8.43 23.12
CA LEU A 90 -19.08 7.88 22.00
C LEU A 90 -20.59 8.06 22.17
N SER A 91 -21.09 8.11 23.42
CA SER A 91 -22.52 8.29 23.70
C SER A 91 -23.06 9.65 23.27
N LYS A 92 -22.22 10.67 23.24
CA LYS A 92 -22.55 11.99 22.70
C LYS A 92 -23.00 11.94 21.25
N TYR A 93 -22.58 10.90 20.52
CA TYR A 93 -22.86 10.71 19.10
C TYR A 93 -23.90 9.62 18.83
N GLY A 94 -24.62 9.15 19.86
CA GLY A 94 -25.72 8.18 19.72
C GLY A 94 -25.37 6.73 20.05
N PHE A 95 -24.10 6.42 20.35
CA PHE A 95 -23.74 5.09 20.86
C PHE A 95 -24.20 4.89 22.32
N TRP A 96 -24.32 3.65 22.78
CA TRP A 96 -24.91 3.37 24.10
C TRP A 96 -23.90 3.35 25.27
N ALA A 97 -22.59 3.42 24.98
CA ALA A 97 -21.54 3.48 25.99
C ALA A 97 -20.40 4.40 25.56
N ASP A 98 -19.66 4.92 26.53
CA ASP A 98 -18.41 5.65 26.29
C ASP A 98 -17.20 4.70 26.37
N TRP A 99 -16.13 5.05 25.66
CA TRP A 99 -14.85 4.37 25.81
C TRP A 99 -14.07 5.02 26.95
N THR A 100 -13.65 4.22 27.94
CA THR A 100 -12.90 4.71 29.08
C THR A 100 -11.75 3.76 29.43
N VAL A 101 -10.55 4.32 29.52
CA VAL A 101 -9.34 3.62 29.96
C VAL A 101 -8.85 4.28 31.23
N GLN A 102 -8.94 3.57 32.36
CA GLN A 102 -8.43 4.12 33.61
C GLN A 102 -6.94 4.46 33.46
N PRO A 103 -6.47 5.61 33.97
CA PRO A 103 -5.10 6.06 33.75
C PRO A 103 -4.01 5.03 34.11
N ARG A 104 -4.26 4.20 35.14
CA ARG A 104 -3.35 3.11 35.56
C ARG A 104 -3.23 1.95 34.56
N TRP A 105 -4.20 1.80 33.65
CA TRP A 105 -4.27 0.74 32.65
C TRP A 105 -3.92 1.20 31.24
N ASN A 106 -3.56 2.48 31.07
CA ASN A 106 -2.82 2.90 29.88
C ASN A 106 -1.31 2.77 30.17
N LEU A 107 -0.77 1.57 29.96
CA LEU A 107 0.64 1.27 30.23
C LEU A 107 1.61 1.96 29.26
N CYS A 108 1.09 2.56 28.17
CA CYS A 108 1.88 3.41 27.27
C CYS A 108 2.27 4.73 27.93
N ASN A 109 1.43 5.24 28.86
CA ASN A 109 1.69 6.48 29.60
C ASN A 109 2.52 6.25 30.88
N ALA A 110 2.67 5.00 31.32
CA ALA A 110 3.34 4.68 32.59
C ALA A 110 4.88 4.86 32.50
N PRO A 111 5.50 5.61 33.44
CA PRO A 111 6.95 5.69 33.58
C PRO A 111 7.52 4.37 34.11
N GLY A 112 8.74 3.99 33.68
CA GLY A 112 9.43 2.76 34.10
C GLY A 112 9.64 1.71 32.99
N GLY A 113 10.45 0.69 33.30
CA GLY A 113 10.79 -0.44 32.41
C GLY A 113 9.72 -1.54 32.36
N ASP A 114 9.88 -2.47 31.41
CA ASP A 114 8.84 -3.44 31.05
C ASP A 114 8.46 -4.41 32.18
N ASP A 115 9.38 -4.76 33.10
CA ASP A 115 9.09 -5.66 34.23
C ASP A 115 7.96 -5.14 35.14
N GLY A 116 7.92 -3.82 35.38
CA GLY A 116 6.85 -3.18 36.13
C GLY A 116 5.51 -3.20 35.38
N LYS A 117 5.56 -3.09 34.05
CA LYS A 117 4.39 -3.10 33.17
C LYS A 117 3.79 -4.49 33.05
N VAL A 118 4.62 -5.52 32.92
CA VAL A 118 4.17 -6.93 32.91
C VAL A 118 3.47 -7.28 34.22
N GLY A 119 4.01 -6.84 35.36
CA GLY A 119 3.32 -6.98 36.65
C GLY A 119 1.96 -6.27 36.69
N ALA A 120 1.83 -5.12 36.04
CA ALA A 120 0.56 -4.41 35.92
C ALA A 120 -0.46 -5.18 35.07
N VAL A 121 -0.03 -5.86 33.99
CA VAL A 121 -0.92 -6.76 33.21
C VAL A 121 -1.50 -7.84 34.11
N GLY A 122 -0.68 -8.50 34.94
CA GLY A 122 -1.18 -9.51 35.88
C GLY A 122 -2.20 -8.97 36.88
N LYS A 123 -2.00 -7.73 37.39
CA LYS A 123 -2.97 -7.06 38.26
C LYS A 123 -4.26 -6.71 37.53
N PHE A 124 -4.18 -6.29 36.27
CA PHE A 124 -5.35 -6.03 35.43
C PHE A 124 -6.14 -7.32 35.18
N LEU A 125 -5.47 -8.42 34.81
CA LEU A 125 -6.12 -9.71 34.56
C LEU A 125 -6.90 -10.24 35.79
N ALA A 126 -6.49 -9.84 36.99
CA ALA A 126 -7.13 -10.19 38.26
C ALA A 126 -8.17 -9.15 38.74
N SER A 127 -8.35 -8.03 38.03
CA SER A 127 -9.33 -6.98 38.37
C SER A 127 -10.61 -7.07 37.54
N ASP A 128 -11.63 -6.32 37.94
CA ASP A 128 -12.89 -6.18 37.19
C ASP A 128 -12.86 -5.05 36.15
N ASP A 129 -11.72 -4.37 36.01
CA ASP A 129 -11.56 -3.26 35.08
C ASP A 129 -11.61 -3.78 33.64
N LYS A 130 -12.21 -3.00 32.73
CA LYS A 130 -12.61 -3.54 31.42
C LYS A 130 -11.57 -3.41 30.32
N VAL A 131 -10.71 -2.38 30.37
CA VAL A 131 -9.83 -2.04 29.24
C VAL A 131 -8.40 -1.79 29.71
N LEU A 132 -7.44 -2.40 29.00
CA LEU A 132 -6.00 -2.21 29.14
C LEU A 132 -5.40 -1.83 27.79
N VAL A 133 -4.47 -0.87 27.78
CA VAL A 133 -3.66 -0.51 26.60
C VAL A 133 -2.19 -0.75 26.92
N CYS A 134 -1.50 -1.54 26.10
CA CYS A 134 -0.09 -1.88 26.29
C CYS A 134 0.66 -2.07 24.96
N THR A 135 1.99 -2.10 25.02
CA THR A 135 2.80 -2.34 23.82
C THR A 135 2.85 -3.81 23.43
N HIS A 136 3.14 -4.12 22.16
CA HIS A 136 3.43 -5.48 21.65
C HIS A 136 4.44 -6.21 22.54
N ALA A 137 5.52 -5.53 22.93
CA ALA A 137 6.55 -6.06 23.81
C ALA A 137 5.99 -6.41 25.22
N THR A 138 5.21 -5.52 25.82
CA THR A 138 4.61 -5.75 27.15
C THR A 138 3.66 -6.95 27.11
N PHE A 139 2.82 -7.04 26.09
CA PHE A 139 1.89 -8.15 25.91
C PHE A 139 2.63 -9.48 25.76
N ARG A 140 3.65 -9.54 24.89
CA ARG A 140 4.50 -10.72 24.72
C ARG A 140 5.09 -11.20 26.04
N PHE A 141 5.72 -10.30 26.80
CA PHE A 141 6.32 -10.66 28.08
C PHE A 141 5.27 -11.08 29.12
N ALA A 142 4.05 -10.56 29.04
CA ALA A 142 2.94 -10.99 29.89
C ALA A 142 2.46 -12.41 29.54
N VAL A 143 2.35 -12.75 28.25
CA VAL A 143 2.02 -14.11 27.81
C VAL A 143 3.12 -15.09 28.24
N ASP A 144 4.39 -14.76 28.02
CA ASP A 144 5.54 -15.57 28.48
C ASP A 144 5.49 -15.85 30.01
N LYS A 145 5.01 -14.87 30.79
CA LYS A 145 4.98 -14.97 32.26
C LYS A 145 3.75 -15.66 32.82
N PHE A 146 2.57 -15.39 32.27
CA PHE A 146 1.29 -15.82 32.84
C PHE A 146 0.65 -17.01 32.10
N GLY A 147 1.17 -17.37 30.93
CA GLY A 147 0.57 -18.39 30.06
C GLY A 147 -0.62 -17.86 29.27
N ILE A 148 -0.97 -18.56 28.20
CA ILE A 148 -2.10 -18.19 27.32
C ILE A 148 -3.45 -18.37 28.01
N GLU A 149 -3.54 -19.29 28.97
CA GLU A 149 -4.75 -19.59 29.75
C GLU A 149 -5.22 -18.38 30.55
N ALA A 150 -4.30 -17.53 31.00
CA ALA A 150 -4.61 -16.32 31.75
C ALA A 150 -5.46 -15.34 30.94
N PHE A 151 -5.48 -15.47 29.61
CA PHE A 151 -6.18 -14.58 28.68
C PHE A 151 -7.53 -15.13 28.20
N ASP A 152 -7.96 -16.32 28.63
CA ASP A 152 -9.27 -16.90 28.25
C ASP A 152 -10.43 -15.91 28.48
N ASP A 153 -11.47 -15.99 27.65
CA ASP A 153 -12.71 -15.21 27.66
C ASP A 153 -12.46 -13.68 27.64
N ARG A 154 -11.44 -13.24 26.89
CA ARG A 154 -11.09 -11.83 26.69
C ARG A 154 -10.94 -11.50 25.22
N LEU A 155 -11.06 -10.21 24.92
CA LEU A 155 -10.70 -9.64 23.63
C LEU A 155 -9.23 -9.26 23.63
N ILE A 156 -8.47 -9.78 22.66
CA ILE A 156 -7.13 -9.31 22.34
C ILE A 156 -7.21 -8.55 21.02
N ALA A 157 -6.97 -7.24 21.09
CA ALA A 157 -7.01 -6.37 19.93
C ALA A 157 -5.60 -5.91 19.57
N VAL A 158 -5.11 -6.29 18.39
CA VAL A 158 -3.75 -6.02 17.93
C VAL A 158 -3.78 -4.96 16.84
N ASP A 159 -3.20 -3.80 17.13
CA ASP A 159 -3.02 -2.72 16.16
C ASP A 159 -1.68 -2.85 15.43
N GLU A 160 -1.63 -2.33 14.21
CA GLU A 160 -0.53 -2.49 13.24
C GLU A 160 -0.04 -3.93 13.14
N PHE A 161 -0.98 -4.82 12.85
CA PHE A 161 -0.80 -6.27 12.79
C PHE A 161 0.32 -6.71 11.84
N HIS A 162 0.63 -5.92 10.80
CA HIS A 162 1.72 -6.20 9.87
C HIS A 162 3.14 -6.14 10.50
N HIS A 163 3.29 -5.66 11.74
CA HIS A 163 4.54 -5.77 12.51
C HIS A 163 4.72 -7.14 13.18
N VAL A 164 3.66 -7.96 13.18
CA VAL A 164 3.71 -9.35 13.66
C VAL A 164 4.16 -10.24 12.50
N SER A 165 5.07 -11.19 12.76
CA SER A 165 5.56 -12.16 11.76
C SER A 165 5.29 -13.58 12.24
N ALA A 166 4.99 -14.48 11.32
CA ALA A 166 4.91 -15.93 11.57
C ALA A 166 6.29 -16.59 11.72
N ASN A 167 7.38 -15.84 11.52
CA ASN A 167 8.73 -16.31 11.79
C ASN A 167 8.83 -16.78 13.26
N PRO A 168 9.36 -17.99 13.55
CA PRO A 168 9.51 -18.50 14.92
C PRO A 168 10.30 -17.58 15.86
N ASP A 169 11.17 -16.71 15.30
CA ASP A 169 11.91 -15.72 16.07
C ASP A 169 11.03 -14.55 16.54
N ASN A 170 9.87 -14.33 15.87
CA ASN A 170 8.85 -13.39 16.29
C ASN A 170 7.83 -14.07 17.23
N LYS A 171 8.20 -14.07 18.51
CA LYS A 171 7.39 -14.58 19.62
C LYS A 171 5.91 -14.12 19.64
N LEU A 172 5.58 -12.93 19.13
CA LEU A 172 4.19 -12.45 19.15
C LEU A 172 3.29 -13.27 18.20
N GLY A 173 3.77 -13.60 17.00
CA GLY A 173 3.04 -14.47 16.07
C GLY A 173 2.79 -15.86 16.66
N THR A 174 3.81 -16.43 17.32
CA THR A 174 3.69 -17.71 18.02
C THR A 174 2.63 -17.68 19.14
N HIS A 175 2.59 -16.61 19.95
CA HIS A 175 1.58 -16.48 21.00
C HIS A 175 0.16 -16.35 20.43
N LEU A 176 -0.01 -15.60 19.35
CA LEU A 176 -1.30 -15.46 18.69
C LEU A 176 -1.77 -16.78 18.08
N GLY A 177 -0.89 -17.52 17.40
CA GLY A 177 -1.21 -18.87 16.91
C GLY A 177 -1.64 -19.81 18.04
N ALA A 178 -0.97 -19.76 19.20
CA ALA A 178 -1.36 -20.54 20.37
C ALA A 178 -2.72 -20.13 20.96
N LEU A 179 -3.03 -18.83 20.97
CA LEU A 179 -4.34 -18.31 21.40
C LEU A 179 -5.46 -18.71 20.44
N VAL A 180 -5.23 -18.64 19.12
CA VAL A 180 -6.15 -19.07 18.07
C VAL A 180 -6.38 -20.58 18.14
N ALA A 181 -5.32 -21.38 18.33
CA ALA A 181 -5.43 -22.82 18.50
C ALA A 181 -6.20 -23.21 19.78
N ARG A 182 -6.14 -22.38 20.82
CA ARG A 182 -6.85 -22.59 22.10
C ARG A 182 -8.33 -22.27 22.01
N ASP A 183 -8.74 -21.40 21.08
CA ASP A 183 -10.12 -21.06 20.78
C ASP A 183 -10.95 -20.56 21.97
N LYS A 184 -10.33 -19.74 22.83
CA LYS A 184 -10.97 -19.16 24.02
C LYS A 184 -10.85 -17.65 24.11
N VAL A 185 -10.34 -17.01 23.07
CA VAL A 185 -10.24 -15.56 22.99
C VAL A 185 -10.94 -15.07 21.74
N HIS A 186 -11.36 -13.82 21.77
CA HIS A 186 -11.67 -13.09 20.54
C HIS A 186 -10.42 -12.34 20.12
N LEU A 187 -10.08 -12.38 18.83
CA LEU A 187 -8.99 -11.62 18.25
C LEU A 187 -9.54 -10.58 17.28
N VAL A 188 -9.16 -9.32 17.46
CA VAL A 188 -9.37 -8.27 16.45
C VAL A 188 -8.00 -7.76 16.02
N ALA A 189 -7.62 -8.02 14.78
CA ALA A 189 -6.39 -7.53 14.18
C ALA A 189 -6.69 -6.33 13.28
N MET A 190 -5.87 -5.28 13.34
CA MET A 190 -5.99 -4.10 12.49
C MET A 190 -4.68 -3.78 11.79
N THR A 191 -4.73 -3.41 10.51
CA THR A 191 -3.54 -3.00 9.77
C THR A 191 -3.82 -1.76 8.91
N GLY A 192 -2.86 -0.83 8.91
CA GLY A 192 -2.84 0.36 8.04
C GLY A 192 -2.35 0.11 6.61
N SER A 193 -1.64 -1.00 6.39
CA SER A 193 -1.10 -1.37 5.11
C SER A 193 -1.64 -2.72 4.66
N TYR A 194 -1.98 -2.81 3.38
CA TYR A 194 -2.43 -4.04 2.72
C TYR A 194 -1.26 -4.99 2.41
N PHE A 195 -0.01 -4.59 2.75
CA PHE A 195 1.18 -5.19 2.17
C PHE A 195 2.31 -5.29 3.18
N ARG A 196 2.74 -6.52 3.44
CA ARG A 196 4.09 -6.78 3.91
C ARG A 196 5.03 -6.82 2.69
N GLY A 197 5.86 -5.78 2.55
CA GLY A 197 6.82 -5.66 1.44
C GLY A 197 7.96 -6.68 1.49
N ASP A 198 8.01 -7.53 2.51
CA ASP A 198 8.98 -8.60 2.74
C ASP A 198 8.39 -10.02 2.53
N ALA A 199 7.13 -10.14 2.09
CA ALA A 199 6.45 -11.40 1.75
C ALA A 199 6.35 -12.46 2.87
N GLU A 200 6.75 -12.16 4.11
CA GLU A 200 6.54 -13.04 5.26
C GLU A 200 5.08 -12.96 5.74
N ALA A 201 4.43 -14.11 5.87
CA ALA A 201 3.08 -14.18 6.43
C ALA A 201 3.06 -13.73 7.90
N VAL A 202 1.98 -13.06 8.32
CA VAL A 202 1.80 -12.63 9.72
C VAL A 202 1.32 -13.79 10.60
N LEU A 203 0.39 -14.59 10.05
CA LEU A 203 -0.12 -15.83 10.62
C LEU A 203 0.17 -16.98 9.65
N SER A 204 0.00 -18.22 10.11
CA SER A 204 -0.07 -19.35 9.19
C SER A 204 -1.31 -19.19 8.29
N PRO A 205 -1.30 -19.65 7.02
CA PRO A 205 -2.49 -19.61 6.17
C PRO A 205 -3.70 -20.29 6.82
N GLU A 206 -3.48 -21.37 7.58
CA GLU A 206 -4.52 -22.08 8.32
C GLU A 206 -5.17 -21.23 9.43
N ASP A 207 -4.39 -20.40 10.12
CA ASP A 207 -4.89 -19.50 11.15
C ASP A 207 -5.52 -18.25 10.54
N GLU A 208 -4.94 -17.69 9.48
CA GLU A 208 -5.50 -16.54 8.77
C GLU A 208 -6.88 -16.86 8.18
N ALA A 209 -7.07 -18.06 7.64
CA ALA A 209 -8.36 -18.51 7.11
C ALA A 209 -9.49 -18.60 8.17
N LYS A 210 -9.17 -18.49 9.46
CA LYS A 210 -10.18 -18.40 10.54
C LYS A 210 -10.70 -16.97 10.73
N PHE A 211 -10.00 -15.98 10.20
CA PHE A 211 -10.40 -14.58 10.30
C PHE A 211 -11.45 -14.27 9.24
N ASP A 212 -12.50 -13.59 9.66
CA ASP A 212 -13.34 -12.84 8.74
C ASP A 212 -12.69 -11.48 8.50
N THR A 213 -12.65 -11.03 7.25
CA THR A 213 -11.96 -9.78 6.88
C THR A 213 -12.95 -8.69 6.55
N PHE A 214 -12.71 -7.50 7.10
CA PHE A 214 -13.30 -6.26 6.62
C PHE A 214 -12.23 -5.41 5.96
N THR A 215 -12.42 -5.07 4.69
CA THR A 215 -11.50 -4.24 3.91
C THR A 215 -12.16 -2.94 3.50
N TYR A 216 -11.56 -1.82 3.89
CA TYR A 216 -11.94 -0.47 3.45
C TYR A 216 -10.78 0.13 2.67
N THR A 217 -10.99 0.59 1.43
CA THR A 217 -9.89 0.94 0.53
C THR A 217 -9.39 2.38 0.67
N TYR A 218 -8.15 2.67 0.22
CA TYR A 218 -7.68 4.06 0.09
C TYR A 218 -8.56 4.87 -0.87
N TYR A 219 -8.98 4.25 -1.98
CA TYR A 219 -9.90 4.87 -2.91
C TYR A 219 -11.20 5.28 -2.22
N GLN A 220 -11.85 4.38 -1.47
CA GLN A 220 -13.08 4.69 -0.73
C GLN A 220 -12.88 5.85 0.26
N GLN A 221 -11.78 5.82 1.03
CA GLN A 221 -11.46 6.88 1.98
C GLN A 221 -11.33 8.25 1.33
N LEU A 222 -10.55 8.34 0.25
CA LEU A 222 -10.27 9.59 -0.47
C LEU A 222 -11.49 10.06 -1.26
N ASN A 223 -12.22 9.14 -1.89
CA ASN A 223 -13.46 9.44 -2.62
C ASN A 223 -14.53 10.04 -1.71
N GLY A 224 -14.58 9.58 -0.47
CA GLY A 224 -15.51 10.05 0.54
C GLY A 224 -15.17 11.38 1.22
N TYR A 225 -14.02 11.99 0.93
CA TYR A 225 -13.64 13.27 1.54
C TYR A 225 -14.47 14.45 1.04
N LYS A 226 -14.38 15.58 1.74
CA LYS A 226 -15.13 16.81 1.42
C LYS A 226 -14.26 17.82 0.65
N TYR A 227 -12.98 17.95 1.00
CA TYR A 227 -12.12 18.99 0.45
C TYR A 227 -11.03 18.44 -0.48
N LEU A 228 -10.31 17.40 -0.06
CA LEU A 228 -9.23 16.81 -0.86
C LEU A 228 -9.77 16.13 -2.12
N LYS A 229 -9.45 16.70 -3.29
CA LYS A 229 -9.93 16.22 -4.60
C LYS A 229 -8.86 15.50 -5.39
N THR A 230 -7.62 15.96 -5.31
CA THR A 230 -6.54 15.46 -6.17
C THR A 230 -5.36 15.00 -5.32
N LEU A 231 -4.85 13.80 -5.61
CA LEU A 231 -3.61 13.27 -5.10
C LEU A 231 -2.62 13.07 -6.25
N ASP A 232 -1.46 13.74 -6.19
CA ASP A 232 -0.35 13.48 -7.10
C ASP A 232 0.69 12.60 -6.45
N ILE A 233 1.16 11.58 -7.17
CA ILE A 233 2.31 10.75 -6.79
C ILE A 233 3.37 10.90 -7.87
N GLY A 234 4.49 11.53 -7.54
CA GLY A 234 5.58 11.81 -8.45
C GLY A 234 6.91 11.21 -8.00
N TYR A 235 7.76 10.96 -8.98
CA TYR A 235 9.15 10.59 -8.77
C TYR A 235 10.03 11.62 -9.47
N PHE A 236 11.06 12.09 -8.77
CA PHE A 236 12.00 13.06 -9.32
C PHE A 236 13.40 12.48 -9.24
N PHE A 237 14.05 12.37 -10.38
CA PHE A 237 15.43 11.91 -10.47
C PHE A 237 16.38 13.11 -10.41
N TYR A 238 17.39 13.03 -9.55
CA TYR A 238 18.39 14.09 -9.38
C TYR A 238 19.80 13.56 -9.64
N SER A 239 20.68 14.44 -10.13
CA SER A 239 22.10 14.18 -10.34
C SER A 239 22.93 14.98 -9.33
N GLY A 240 23.94 14.37 -8.71
CA GLY A 240 24.76 15.05 -7.70
C GLY A 240 24.11 15.09 -6.31
N SER A 241 24.16 16.23 -5.62
CA SER A 241 23.55 16.38 -4.29
C SER A 241 22.05 16.64 -4.41
N TYR A 242 21.23 15.93 -3.64
CA TYR A 242 19.79 16.17 -3.62
C TYR A 242 19.45 17.57 -3.10
N ALA A 243 20.29 18.16 -2.24
CA ALA A 243 20.06 19.47 -1.66
C ALA A 243 20.11 20.59 -2.71
N ASP A 244 20.90 20.41 -3.78
CA ASP A 244 20.98 21.36 -4.90
C ASP A 244 19.69 21.36 -5.73
N ASP A 245 19.06 20.19 -5.83
CA ASP A 245 17.91 19.94 -6.69
C ASP A 245 16.57 20.00 -5.96
N ILE A 246 16.59 20.05 -4.63
CA ILE A 246 15.38 19.98 -3.80
C ILE A 246 14.39 21.12 -4.10
N LEU A 247 14.89 22.33 -4.39
CA LEU A 247 14.06 23.49 -4.72
C LEU A 247 13.42 23.41 -6.12
N LYS A 248 13.83 22.46 -6.96
CA LYS A 248 13.12 22.18 -8.21
C LYS A 248 11.76 21.53 -7.94
N VAL A 249 11.58 20.96 -6.74
CA VAL A 249 10.43 20.15 -6.32
C VAL A 249 9.71 20.76 -5.10
N LEU A 250 10.45 21.27 -4.12
CA LEU A 250 9.92 21.90 -2.91
C LEU A 250 9.34 23.27 -3.24
N ASP A 251 8.03 23.43 -3.06
CA ASP A 251 7.34 24.72 -3.18
C ASP A 251 7.20 25.36 -1.78
N PRO A 252 7.86 26.49 -1.49
CA PRO A 252 7.78 27.15 -0.18
C PRO A 252 6.39 27.69 0.16
N THR A 253 5.48 27.74 -0.81
CA THR A 253 4.10 28.17 -0.59
C THR A 253 3.20 27.06 -0.06
N GLU A 254 3.57 25.80 -0.33
CA GLU A 254 2.86 24.59 0.09
C GLU A 254 3.31 24.14 1.49
N LYS A 255 2.35 23.67 2.29
CA LYS A 255 2.61 23.06 3.59
C LYS A 255 3.32 21.72 3.38
N THR A 256 4.60 21.64 3.71
CA THR A 256 5.45 20.50 3.31
C THR A 256 6.03 19.73 4.49
N ILE A 257 5.96 18.39 4.44
CA ILE A 257 6.80 17.52 5.27
C ILE A 257 7.92 16.93 4.42
N LEU A 258 9.16 17.23 4.79
CA LEU A 258 10.37 16.79 4.12
C LEU A 258 11.07 15.70 4.95
N HIS A 259 11.19 14.51 4.38
CA HIS A 259 11.98 13.42 4.96
C HIS A 259 13.35 13.35 4.29
N ILE A 260 14.38 13.82 4.99
CA ILE A 260 15.77 13.72 4.55
C ILE A 260 16.27 12.27 4.66
N PRO A 261 17.34 11.88 3.93
CA PRO A 261 17.83 10.52 3.96
C PRO A 261 18.39 10.15 5.35
N ASN A 262 18.43 8.86 5.66
CA ASN A 262 19.13 8.40 6.86
C ASN A 262 20.63 8.68 6.71
N VAL A 263 21.32 9.09 7.78
CA VAL A 263 22.78 9.32 7.76
C VAL A 263 23.57 8.13 7.21
N ASN A 264 23.07 6.90 7.35
CA ASN A 264 23.73 5.71 6.84
C ASN A 264 23.46 5.45 5.35
N SER A 265 22.48 6.11 4.74
CA SER A 265 22.14 5.92 3.33
C SER A 265 23.14 6.58 2.38
N ARG A 266 23.14 6.16 1.12
CA ARG A 266 24.07 6.65 0.10
C ARG A 266 23.80 8.10 -0.27
N GLU A 267 22.54 8.51 -0.21
CA GLU A 267 22.05 9.83 -0.57
C GLU A 267 22.42 10.90 0.46
N SER A 268 22.77 10.50 1.68
CA SER A 268 23.25 11.41 2.70
C SER A 268 24.73 11.75 2.50
N THR A 269 25.04 13.03 2.68
CA THR A 269 26.38 13.59 2.85
C THR A 269 27.08 13.12 4.14
N LYS A 270 26.41 12.31 4.97
CA LYS A 270 26.80 11.89 6.32
C LYS A 270 26.78 13.01 7.36
N ASP A 271 26.38 14.22 6.96
CA ASP A 271 26.22 15.39 7.82
C ASP A 271 24.81 15.97 7.66
N LYS A 272 23.88 15.38 8.42
CA LYS A 272 22.47 15.75 8.41
C LYS A 272 22.20 17.22 8.80
N HIS A 273 23.08 17.83 9.60
CA HIS A 273 22.90 19.22 10.03
C HIS A 273 23.21 20.16 8.89
N ARG A 274 24.32 19.92 8.19
CA ARG A 274 24.66 20.67 6.96
C ARG A 274 23.62 20.49 5.86
N GLU A 275 23.04 19.30 5.74
CA GLU A 275 21.94 19.06 4.81
C GLU A 275 20.73 19.96 5.12
N VAL A 276 20.33 20.05 6.39
CA VAL A 276 19.22 20.90 6.83
C VAL A 276 19.55 22.39 6.67
N GLU A 277 20.76 22.81 7.06
CA GLU A 277 21.26 24.17 6.88
C GLU A 277 21.21 24.57 5.40
N HIS A 278 21.69 23.70 4.50
CA HIS A 278 21.66 23.96 3.07
C HIS A 278 20.22 24.10 2.54
N ILE A 279 19.28 23.26 2.99
CA ILE A 279 17.87 23.40 2.60
C ILE A 279 17.29 24.75 3.09
N ILE A 280 17.61 25.14 4.33
CA ILE A 280 17.17 26.40 4.93
C ILE A 280 17.75 27.60 4.16
N ASP A 281 19.04 27.58 3.88
CA ASP A 281 19.75 28.64 3.14
C ASP A 281 19.20 28.78 1.71
N ALA A 282 18.85 27.65 1.09
CA ALA A 282 18.27 27.64 -0.25
C ALA A 282 16.84 28.27 -0.25
N LEU A 283 16.08 28.13 0.84
CA LEU A 283 14.73 28.68 0.96
C LEU A 283 14.70 30.20 1.18
N GLY A 284 15.74 30.79 1.78
CA GLY A 284 15.82 32.23 2.01
C GLY A 284 16.78 32.65 3.12
N ASP A 285 16.60 33.88 3.61
CA ASP A 285 17.46 34.49 4.63
C ASP A 285 17.02 34.09 6.05
N TRP A 286 17.89 33.40 6.79
CA TRP A 286 17.60 32.91 8.14
C TRP A 286 17.55 34.06 9.17
N GLN A 287 16.43 34.18 9.89
CA GLN A 287 16.16 35.25 10.85
C GLN A 287 16.36 34.81 12.32
N GLY A 288 16.79 33.57 12.55
CA GLY A 288 16.92 32.98 13.89
C GLY A 288 15.83 31.98 14.23
N ALA A 289 15.89 31.41 15.43
CA ALA A 289 14.90 30.48 15.95
C ALA A 289 13.87 31.19 16.85
N ASP A 290 12.61 30.82 16.72
CA ASP A 290 11.53 31.32 17.58
C ASP A 290 11.77 30.92 19.05
N PRO A 291 11.77 31.88 20.00
CA PRO A 291 12.10 31.62 21.39
C PRO A 291 11.04 30.80 22.14
N ILE A 292 9.81 30.69 21.63
CA ILE A 292 8.72 29.92 22.22
C ILE A 292 8.68 28.52 21.61
N THR A 293 8.62 28.42 20.29
CA THR A 293 8.41 27.14 19.59
C THR A 293 9.71 26.42 19.23
N GLY A 294 10.80 27.15 19.05
CA GLY A 294 12.05 26.64 18.50
C GLY A 294 12.05 26.48 16.98
N PHE A 295 11.01 26.93 16.27
CA PHE A 295 10.97 26.88 14.81
C PHE A 295 12.01 27.82 14.18
N GLN A 296 12.65 27.39 13.11
CA GLN A 296 13.56 28.22 12.33
C GLN A 296 12.72 29.20 11.50
N LEU A 297 13.04 30.49 11.59
CA LEU A 297 12.37 31.55 10.84
C LEU A 297 13.21 31.89 9.61
N VAL A 298 12.63 31.74 8.42
CA VAL A 298 13.34 31.97 7.15
C VAL A 298 12.55 32.93 6.30
N LYS A 299 13.17 34.03 5.87
CA LYS A 299 12.54 35.03 5.02
C LYS A 299 12.80 34.70 3.55
N THR A 300 11.75 34.32 2.82
CA THR A 300 11.86 33.99 1.39
C THR A 300 12.15 35.24 0.54
N PRO A 301 12.62 35.07 -0.71
CA PRO A 301 12.78 36.19 -1.66
C PRO A 301 11.51 37.02 -1.89
N GLU A 302 10.33 36.42 -1.69
CA GLU A 302 9.02 37.07 -1.76
C GLU A 302 8.59 37.75 -0.45
N GLU A 303 9.52 37.94 0.49
CA GLU A 303 9.31 38.62 1.78
C GLU A 303 8.39 37.89 2.77
N ARG A 304 8.00 36.63 2.49
CA ARG A 304 7.26 35.78 3.43
C ARG A 304 8.21 35.18 4.46
N VAL A 305 7.81 35.18 5.73
CA VAL A 305 8.54 34.44 6.78
C VAL A 305 7.95 33.04 6.92
N LEU A 306 8.76 32.02 6.62
CA LEU A 306 8.44 30.62 6.82
C LEU A 306 8.77 30.21 8.26
N ARG A 307 7.90 29.37 8.84
CA ARG A 307 8.13 28.67 10.10
C ARG A 307 8.50 27.22 9.81
N ILE A 308 9.77 26.88 10.02
CA ILE A 308 10.30 25.55 9.74
C ILE A 308 10.53 24.80 11.05
N ALA A 309 9.84 23.68 11.23
CA ALA A 309 10.06 22.78 12.37
C ALA A 309 11.15 21.76 12.02
N ASP A 310 12.31 21.93 12.62
CA ASP A 310 13.45 21.02 12.46
C ASP A 310 13.45 19.94 13.55
N LEU A 311 13.23 18.69 13.14
CA LEU A 311 13.27 17.50 14.01
C LEU A 311 14.58 16.71 13.90
N VAL A 312 15.56 17.21 13.15
CA VAL A 312 16.82 16.53 12.83
C VAL A 312 17.92 16.83 13.87
N ASP A 313 17.76 17.90 14.64
CA ASP A 313 18.70 18.34 15.68
C ASP A 313 19.01 17.21 16.69
N ASP A 314 20.29 17.05 17.02
CA ASP A 314 20.78 16.05 17.97
C ASP A 314 20.61 16.48 19.43
N GLU A 315 20.46 17.79 19.69
CA GLU A 315 20.23 18.32 21.02
C GLU A 315 18.80 17.98 21.50
N PRO A 316 18.63 17.09 22.50
CA PRO A 316 17.31 16.64 22.90
C PRO A 316 16.41 17.79 23.36
N ALA A 317 16.98 18.80 24.03
CA ALA A 317 16.22 19.96 24.51
C ALA A 317 15.59 20.78 23.36
N LYS A 318 16.33 20.98 22.26
CA LYS A 318 15.82 21.71 21.08
C LYS A 318 14.77 20.88 20.35
N ARG A 319 15.05 19.60 20.10
CA ARG A 319 14.11 18.68 19.44
C ARG A 319 12.82 18.50 20.24
N ASP A 320 12.91 18.33 21.56
CA ASP A 320 11.73 18.16 22.43
C ASP A 320 10.89 19.43 22.47
N LYS A 321 11.53 20.61 22.42
CA LYS A 321 10.83 21.90 22.32
C LYS A 321 10.02 22.01 21.02
N VAL A 322 10.64 21.72 19.87
CA VAL A 322 9.97 21.69 18.56
C VAL A 322 8.85 20.64 18.55
N SER A 323 9.09 19.43 19.07
CA SER A 323 8.09 18.36 19.14
C SER A 323 6.89 18.75 20.01
N ASN A 324 7.12 19.41 21.15
CA ASN A 324 6.05 19.89 22.02
C ASN A 324 5.24 21.00 21.35
N ALA A 325 5.89 21.91 20.63
CA ALA A 325 5.20 22.97 19.88
C ALA A 325 4.33 22.41 18.74
N LEU A 326 4.76 21.32 18.07
CA LEU A 326 3.94 20.62 17.07
C LEU A 326 2.76 19.85 17.68
N LYS A 327 2.89 19.39 18.93
CA LYS A 327 1.85 18.63 19.63
C LYS A 327 0.87 19.49 20.43
N ASP A 328 1.08 20.80 20.48
CA ASP A 328 0.24 21.71 21.25
C ASP A 328 -1.23 21.68 20.74
N PRO A 329 -2.19 21.21 21.57
CA PRO A 329 -3.60 21.16 21.19
C PRO A 329 -4.19 22.52 20.79
N ALA A 330 -3.64 23.63 21.31
CA ALA A 330 -4.09 24.98 20.95
C ALA A 330 -3.84 25.31 19.47
N HIS A 331 -2.86 24.66 18.85
CA HIS A 331 -2.45 24.90 17.47
C HIS A 331 -2.90 23.80 16.50
N LYS A 332 -3.65 22.78 16.97
CA LYS A 332 -4.10 21.64 16.16
C LYS A 332 -4.80 22.04 14.85
N ASN A 333 -5.66 23.06 14.90
CA ASN A 333 -6.43 23.55 13.75
C ASN A 333 -5.85 24.86 13.17
N ASN A 334 -4.64 25.25 13.55
CA ASN A 334 -4.00 26.46 13.06
C ASN A 334 -3.11 26.15 11.85
N ARG A 335 -3.61 26.46 10.64
CA ARG A 335 -2.88 26.25 9.38
C ARG A 335 -1.54 27.00 9.34
N ASP A 336 -1.45 28.16 9.98
CA ASP A 336 -0.29 29.06 9.87
C ASP A 336 0.77 28.84 10.97
N HIS A 337 0.55 27.86 11.85
CA HIS A 337 1.49 27.53 12.92
C HIS A 337 2.84 27.05 12.40
N VAL A 338 2.84 26.23 11.34
CA VAL A 338 4.04 25.66 10.72
C VAL A 338 3.87 25.64 9.20
N ASP A 339 4.96 25.88 8.48
CA ASP A 339 5.01 25.85 7.01
C ASP A 339 5.70 24.59 6.49
N ILE A 340 6.88 24.27 7.05
CA ILE A 340 7.68 23.12 6.63
C ILE A 340 8.12 22.32 7.87
N ILE A 341 8.07 21.00 7.78
CA ILE A 341 8.61 20.10 8.79
C ILE A 341 9.74 19.29 8.17
N ILE A 342 10.94 19.34 8.74
CA ILE A 342 12.08 18.55 8.27
C ILE A 342 12.36 17.43 9.29
N ALA A 343 12.45 16.20 8.80
CA ALA A 343 12.52 15.02 9.64
C ALA A 343 13.51 13.96 9.11
N LEU A 344 14.29 13.37 10.01
CA LEU A 344 15.17 12.23 9.71
C LEU A 344 14.57 10.94 10.26
N GLY A 345 13.69 10.31 9.49
CA GLY A 345 12.92 9.13 9.92
C GLY A 345 11.91 9.40 11.07
N MET A 346 12.19 10.35 11.97
CA MET A 346 11.37 10.83 13.06
C MET A 346 10.46 11.98 12.59
N ALA A 347 9.41 11.61 11.88
CA ALA A 347 8.09 12.25 11.86
C ALA A 347 7.05 11.24 11.35
N LYS A 348 7.38 9.95 11.42
CA LYS A 348 6.54 8.85 11.00
C LYS A 348 5.33 8.70 11.92
N GLU A 349 5.48 9.04 13.21
CA GLU A 349 4.44 8.92 14.24
C GLU A 349 4.61 10.01 15.31
N GLY A 350 3.52 10.72 15.66
CA GLY A 350 3.48 11.50 16.91
C GLY A 350 2.79 12.86 16.92
N PHE A 351 2.39 13.44 15.78
CA PHE A 351 1.59 14.66 15.77
C PHE A 351 0.55 14.67 14.63
N ASP A 352 -0.56 15.36 14.85
CA ASP A 352 -1.71 15.41 13.93
C ASP A 352 -1.68 16.73 13.14
N TRP A 353 -1.06 16.72 11.95
CA TRP A 353 -0.96 17.87 11.06
C TRP A 353 -1.77 17.68 9.77
N ILE A 354 -3.04 18.11 9.81
CA ILE A 354 -3.99 17.93 8.70
C ILE A 354 -3.69 18.83 7.48
N TRP A 355 -2.90 19.89 7.68
CA TRP A 355 -2.64 20.92 6.68
C TRP A 355 -1.56 20.56 5.67
N CYS A 356 -0.87 19.43 5.83
CA CYS A 356 0.16 18.96 4.91
C CYS A 356 -0.39 18.83 3.48
N GLU A 357 0.20 19.57 2.55
CA GLU A 357 -0.09 19.60 1.11
C GLU A 357 0.95 18.79 0.34
N HIS A 358 2.22 18.77 0.78
CA HIS A 358 3.30 18.03 0.13
C HIS A 358 4.05 17.12 1.09
N ALA A 359 4.06 15.81 0.80
CA ALA A 359 4.98 14.86 1.41
C ALA A 359 6.17 14.62 0.48
N LEU A 360 7.32 15.17 0.84
CA LEU A 360 8.57 15.08 0.09
C LEU A 360 9.52 14.11 0.78
N THR A 361 10.02 13.11 0.05
CA THR A 361 10.96 12.12 0.58
C THR A 361 12.22 12.08 -0.27
N VAL A 362 13.36 11.90 0.38
CA VAL A 362 14.65 11.74 -0.28
C VAL A 362 15.21 10.35 -0.04
N GLY A 363 15.67 9.73 -1.13
CA GLY A 363 16.34 8.45 -1.15
C GLY A 363 15.42 7.25 -1.19
N TYR A 364 16.02 6.07 -1.19
CA TYR A 364 15.27 4.82 -1.22
C TYR A 364 14.39 4.64 0.03
N ARG A 365 13.22 4.03 -0.17
CA ARG A 365 12.30 3.60 0.88
C ARG A 365 12.05 2.11 0.71
N ALA A 366 12.46 1.35 1.72
CA ALA A 366 12.51 -0.11 1.64
C ALA A 366 11.13 -0.78 1.66
N SER A 367 10.10 -0.10 2.17
CA SER A 367 8.79 -0.69 2.39
C SER A 367 7.66 0.16 1.79
N LEU A 368 6.76 -0.49 1.04
CA LEU A 368 5.51 0.14 0.59
C LEU A 368 4.66 0.63 1.76
N THR A 369 4.66 -0.11 2.88
CA THR A 369 3.98 0.31 4.12
C THR A 369 4.47 1.69 4.57
N GLU A 370 5.78 1.94 4.49
CA GLU A 370 6.36 3.23 4.85
C GLU A 370 5.89 4.35 3.92
N ILE A 371 5.83 4.10 2.61
CA ILE A 371 5.33 5.07 1.61
C ILE A 371 3.85 5.39 1.87
N VAL A 372 3.03 4.37 2.10
CA VAL A 372 1.60 4.47 2.39
C VAL A 372 1.35 5.29 3.67
N GLN A 373 2.15 5.05 4.72
CA GLN A 373 2.10 5.84 5.96
C GLN A 373 2.45 7.32 5.73
N ILE A 374 3.47 7.61 4.92
CA ILE A 374 3.90 8.97 4.58
C ILE A 374 2.80 9.69 3.78
N ILE A 375 2.23 9.03 2.77
CA ILE A 375 1.09 9.56 2.01
C ILE A 375 -0.12 9.79 2.91
N GLY A 376 -0.36 8.89 3.88
CA GLY A 376 -1.37 9.03 4.93
C GLY A 376 -1.24 10.31 5.77
N ARG A 377 -0.07 10.97 5.78
CA ARG A 377 0.13 12.28 6.43
C ARG A 377 -0.37 13.43 5.57
N ALA A 378 -0.08 13.40 4.27
CA ALA A 378 -0.53 14.45 3.34
C ALA A 378 -2.02 14.32 2.96
N THR A 379 -2.59 13.11 3.05
CA THR A 379 -3.95 12.82 2.57
C THR A 379 -5.06 13.03 3.58
N ARG A 380 -4.82 13.66 4.75
CA ARG A 380 -5.92 13.99 5.67
C ARG A 380 -6.83 15.07 5.08
N ASP A 381 -8.15 14.97 5.23
CA ASP A 381 -9.05 16.01 4.72
C ASP A 381 -8.97 17.28 5.59
N ALA A 382 -8.91 18.45 4.95
CA ALA A 382 -8.81 19.74 5.63
C ALA A 382 -9.43 20.85 4.78
N GLU A 383 -10.09 21.82 5.44
CA GLU A 383 -10.78 22.90 4.75
C GLU A 383 -9.83 23.71 3.86
N GLY A 384 -10.18 23.87 2.58
CA GLY A 384 -9.37 24.58 1.60
C GLY A 384 -8.22 23.76 1.00
N LYS A 385 -7.95 22.54 1.50
CA LYS A 385 -6.93 21.65 0.91
C LYS A 385 -7.52 20.82 -0.22
N MET A 386 -7.43 21.35 -1.44
CA MET A 386 -8.00 20.70 -2.64
C MET A 386 -7.06 19.67 -3.27
N ARG A 387 -5.76 19.79 -3.02
CA ARG A 387 -4.70 19.01 -3.65
C ARG A 387 -3.68 18.58 -2.60
N ALA A 388 -3.25 17.32 -2.70
CA ALA A 388 -2.10 16.82 -1.96
C ALA A 388 -1.13 16.18 -2.95
N ARG A 389 0.16 16.21 -2.64
CA ARG A 389 1.19 15.56 -3.44
C ARG A 389 2.16 14.79 -2.60
N PHE A 390 2.61 13.67 -3.14
CA PHE A 390 3.75 12.91 -2.67
C PHE A 390 4.83 12.96 -3.75
N THR A 391 6.07 13.21 -3.36
CA THR A 391 7.19 13.16 -4.28
C THR A 391 8.36 12.45 -3.65
N ASN A 392 8.91 11.45 -4.36
CA ASN A 392 10.14 10.78 -3.94
C ASN A 392 11.31 11.19 -4.83
N LEU A 393 12.36 11.73 -4.22
CA LEU A 393 13.61 12.09 -4.87
C LEU A 393 14.56 10.90 -4.90
N ILE A 394 15.02 10.53 -6.08
CA ILE A 394 15.88 9.36 -6.31
C ILE A 394 17.14 9.81 -7.05
N ALA A 395 18.29 9.34 -6.59
CA ALA A 395 19.55 9.61 -7.28
C ALA A 395 19.57 8.89 -8.64
N GLU A 396 19.95 9.60 -9.70
CA GLU A 396 20.26 8.98 -10.98
C GLU A 396 21.48 8.04 -10.86
N PRO A 397 21.55 6.96 -11.66
CA PRO A 397 22.77 6.16 -11.78
C PRO A 397 23.90 6.99 -12.40
N ASP A 398 25.07 7.08 -11.73
CA ASP A 398 26.27 7.71 -12.27
C ASP A 398 27.20 6.66 -12.91
N ALA A 399 27.63 6.92 -14.15
CA ALA A 399 28.49 6.09 -14.98
C ALA A 399 29.89 5.83 -14.38
N ALA A 400 30.37 6.74 -13.53
CA ALA A 400 31.72 6.67 -12.95
C ALA A 400 31.79 5.84 -11.65
N ALA A 401 30.65 5.43 -11.09
CA ALA A 401 30.61 4.78 -9.78
C ALA A 401 30.72 3.24 -9.87
N GLU A 402 31.48 2.61 -8.96
CA GLU A 402 31.43 1.15 -8.76
C GLU A 402 30.01 0.65 -8.37
N ALA A 403 29.11 1.57 -8.00
CA ALA A 403 27.76 1.33 -7.51
C ALA A 403 26.64 1.40 -8.59
N VAL A 404 26.95 1.36 -9.88
CA VAL A 404 25.93 1.40 -10.97
C VAL A 404 24.84 0.33 -10.77
N THR A 405 25.22 -0.89 -10.37
CA THR A 405 24.26 -1.98 -10.14
C THR A 405 23.29 -1.67 -8.99
N GLU A 406 23.76 -1.00 -7.93
CA GLU A 406 22.91 -0.59 -6.80
C GLU A 406 21.96 0.54 -7.21
N ALA A 407 22.47 1.55 -7.91
CA ALA A 407 21.64 2.64 -8.41
C ALA A 407 20.53 2.15 -9.36
N VAL A 408 20.83 1.21 -10.25
CA VAL A 408 19.82 0.56 -11.10
C VAL A 408 18.77 -0.16 -10.26
N ASN A 409 19.19 -0.90 -9.22
CA ASN A 409 18.24 -1.59 -8.35
C ASN A 409 17.31 -0.61 -7.62
N ASP A 410 17.84 0.51 -7.11
CA ASP A 410 17.03 1.51 -6.40
C ASP A 410 16.02 2.18 -7.34
N THR A 411 16.41 2.45 -8.59
CA THR A 411 15.49 2.92 -9.64
C THR A 411 14.39 1.89 -9.93
N LEU A 412 14.72 0.60 -10.10
CA LEU A 412 13.74 -0.46 -10.33
C LEU A 412 12.75 -0.59 -9.16
N LYS A 413 13.26 -0.51 -7.93
CA LYS A 413 12.42 -0.57 -6.73
C LYS A 413 11.49 0.63 -6.59
N ALA A 414 11.94 1.82 -6.99
CA ALA A 414 11.09 3.00 -7.02
C ALA A 414 9.95 2.86 -8.04
N ILE A 415 10.22 2.28 -9.20
CA ILE A 415 9.19 1.97 -10.20
C ILE A 415 8.19 0.97 -9.64
N ALA A 416 8.67 -0.11 -9.01
CA ALA A 416 7.81 -1.08 -8.35
C ALA A 416 6.90 -0.41 -7.33
N ALA A 417 7.45 0.48 -6.49
CA ALA A 417 6.68 1.26 -5.54
C ALA A 417 5.65 2.16 -6.22
N SER A 418 5.98 2.79 -7.35
CA SER A 418 5.04 3.59 -8.15
C SER A 418 3.87 2.77 -8.64
N LEU A 419 4.15 1.65 -9.30
CA LEU A 419 3.14 0.76 -9.84
C LEU A 419 2.25 0.19 -8.73
N LEU A 420 2.82 -0.11 -7.57
CA LEU A 420 2.04 -0.56 -6.42
C LEU A 420 1.14 0.52 -5.88
N MET A 421 1.65 1.75 -5.72
CA MET A 421 0.84 2.87 -5.28
C MET A 421 -0.34 3.12 -6.20
N GLU A 422 -0.18 2.91 -7.51
CA GLU A 422 -1.29 2.97 -8.46
C GLU A 422 -2.35 1.90 -8.17
N GLN A 423 -1.95 0.67 -7.84
CA GLN A 423 -2.90 -0.38 -7.44
C GLN A 423 -3.60 -0.07 -6.10
N VAL A 424 -2.89 0.53 -5.14
CA VAL A 424 -3.48 0.89 -3.83
C VAL A 424 -4.55 1.98 -3.98
N LEU A 425 -4.32 2.92 -4.89
CA LEU A 425 -5.22 4.05 -5.13
C LEU A 425 -6.34 3.75 -6.13
N ALA A 426 -6.26 2.62 -6.85
CA ALA A 426 -7.27 2.24 -7.81
C ALA A 426 -8.58 1.79 -7.12
N PRO A 427 -9.74 2.00 -7.78
CA PRO A 427 -11.00 1.36 -7.42
C PRO A 427 -10.87 -0.15 -7.35
N ARG A 428 -11.71 -0.81 -6.56
CA ARG A 428 -11.71 -2.27 -6.46
C ARG A 428 -12.33 -2.86 -7.73
N PHE A 429 -11.63 -3.80 -8.36
CA PHE A 429 -12.14 -4.55 -9.49
C PHE A 429 -12.80 -5.86 -9.04
N ASN A 430 -14.04 -6.09 -9.46
CA ASN A 430 -14.72 -7.37 -9.33
C ASN A 430 -14.80 -8.02 -10.72
N PHE A 431 -13.88 -8.94 -10.99
CA PHE A 431 -13.85 -9.68 -12.26
C PHE A 431 -14.79 -10.87 -12.21
N THR A 432 -15.57 -11.04 -13.27
CA THR A 432 -16.50 -12.16 -13.41
C THR A 432 -16.38 -12.78 -14.80
N PRO A 433 -16.52 -14.10 -14.94
CA PRO A 433 -16.52 -14.73 -16.25
C PRO A 433 -17.75 -14.31 -17.05
N LYS A 434 -17.56 -13.92 -18.32
CA LYS A 434 -18.69 -13.73 -19.24
C LYS A 434 -19.28 -15.08 -19.63
N THR A 435 -20.56 -15.30 -19.30
CA THR A 435 -21.31 -16.52 -19.67
C THR A 435 -22.71 -16.18 -20.18
N VAL A 436 -23.41 -17.16 -20.76
CA VAL A 436 -24.81 -17.03 -21.17
C VAL A 436 -25.79 -16.78 -20.01
N LYS A 437 -25.36 -17.00 -18.76
CA LYS A 437 -26.16 -16.72 -17.56
C LYS A 437 -25.84 -15.36 -16.94
N SER A 438 -24.83 -14.66 -17.46
CA SER A 438 -24.46 -13.34 -16.96
C SER A 438 -25.59 -12.33 -17.20
N GLY A 439 -25.74 -11.39 -16.28
CA GLY A 439 -26.79 -10.38 -16.32
C GLY A 439 -26.38 -9.15 -15.51
N PRO A 440 -27.15 -8.05 -15.60
CA PRO A 440 -26.86 -6.83 -14.87
C PRO A 440 -26.92 -7.07 -13.36
N VAL A 441 -25.97 -6.51 -12.63
CA VAL A 441 -25.95 -6.50 -11.16
C VAL A 441 -26.63 -5.24 -10.66
N GLU A 442 -27.50 -5.37 -9.67
CA GLU A 442 -28.20 -4.23 -9.05
C GLU A 442 -27.19 -3.27 -8.41
N GLY A 443 -27.38 -1.96 -8.61
CA GLY A 443 -26.49 -0.91 -8.11
C GLY A 443 -25.34 -0.52 -9.04
N PHE A 444 -25.10 -1.27 -10.12
CA PHE A 444 -24.03 -0.96 -11.08
C PHE A 444 -24.54 -0.19 -12.30
N ASP A 445 -23.87 0.92 -12.63
CA ASP A 445 -24.06 1.65 -13.87
C ASP A 445 -23.16 1.11 -14.98
N TYR A 446 -23.79 0.61 -16.05
CA TYR A 446 -23.14 0.06 -17.24
C TYR A 446 -22.89 1.11 -18.35
N GLY A 447 -23.10 2.39 -18.06
CA GLY A 447 -22.95 3.51 -18.99
C GLY A 447 -24.18 3.70 -19.90
N GLU A 448 -24.08 4.63 -20.84
CA GLU A 448 -25.23 5.08 -21.68
C GLU A 448 -25.91 3.95 -22.46
N GLY A 449 -25.17 2.90 -22.84
CA GLY A 449 -25.69 1.74 -23.56
C GLY A 449 -26.39 0.69 -22.69
N GLY A 450 -26.29 0.80 -21.37
CA GLY A 450 -26.75 -0.22 -20.42
C GLY A 450 -26.02 -1.56 -20.59
N TYR A 451 -26.56 -2.60 -19.95
CA TYR A 451 -26.02 -3.96 -20.02
C TYR A 451 -26.36 -4.63 -21.36
N ASP A 452 -25.36 -5.16 -22.06
CA ASP A 452 -25.53 -5.93 -23.29
C ASP A 452 -25.21 -7.41 -23.07
N PRO A 453 -26.17 -8.34 -23.24
CA PRO A 453 -25.94 -9.76 -23.02
C PRO A 453 -24.95 -10.38 -24.02
N ASN A 454 -24.70 -9.76 -25.19
CA ASN A 454 -23.91 -10.35 -26.26
C ASN A 454 -22.41 -10.00 -26.22
N LYS A 455 -21.99 -9.12 -25.30
CA LYS A 455 -20.60 -8.69 -25.14
C LYS A 455 -20.22 -8.62 -23.67
N GLU A 456 -18.94 -8.44 -23.39
CA GLU A 456 -18.46 -8.13 -22.05
C GLU A 456 -18.90 -6.73 -21.61
N ASN A 457 -19.23 -6.60 -20.32
CA ASN A 457 -19.73 -5.35 -19.74
C ASN A 457 -18.82 -4.87 -18.61
N VAL A 458 -18.79 -3.54 -18.44
CA VAL A 458 -18.12 -2.84 -17.34
C VAL A 458 -19.16 -2.01 -16.61
N GLY A 459 -19.55 -2.49 -15.43
CA GLY A 459 -20.38 -1.75 -14.48
C GLY A 459 -19.52 -0.98 -13.48
N PHE A 460 -19.97 0.18 -13.04
CA PHE A 460 -19.37 0.93 -11.93
C PHE A 460 -20.46 1.32 -10.93
N ASP A 461 -20.22 1.07 -9.64
CA ASP A 461 -21.08 1.53 -8.55
C ASP A 461 -20.43 2.76 -7.89
N GLU A 462 -21.05 3.93 -8.05
CA GLU A 462 -20.55 5.19 -7.48
C GLU A 462 -20.57 5.22 -5.95
N ALA A 463 -21.49 4.47 -5.32
CA ALA A 463 -21.62 4.45 -3.87
C ALA A 463 -20.51 3.61 -3.24
N SER A 464 -20.27 2.40 -3.76
CA SER A 464 -19.23 1.51 -3.23
C SER A 464 -17.84 1.78 -3.81
N GLY A 465 -17.75 2.48 -4.95
CA GLY A 465 -16.51 2.72 -5.68
C GLY A 465 -15.92 1.46 -6.32
N GLN A 466 -16.78 0.52 -6.72
CA GLN A 466 -16.37 -0.79 -7.25
C GLN A 466 -16.71 -0.93 -8.73
N PHE A 467 -15.83 -1.61 -9.46
CA PHE A 467 -16.09 -2.09 -10.80
C PHE A 467 -16.65 -3.50 -10.78
N GLN A 468 -17.59 -3.77 -11.67
CA GLN A 468 -17.92 -5.13 -12.10
C GLN A 468 -17.51 -5.27 -13.56
N ILE A 469 -16.58 -6.19 -13.85
CA ILE A 469 -16.02 -6.36 -15.20
C ILE A 469 -16.23 -7.80 -15.60
N GLU A 470 -16.93 -8.01 -16.71
CA GLU A 470 -17.04 -9.31 -17.34
C GLU A 470 -15.82 -9.56 -18.24
N ILE A 471 -15.17 -10.71 -18.11
CA ILE A 471 -14.03 -11.10 -18.95
C ILE A 471 -14.32 -12.47 -19.55
N LYS A 472 -14.15 -12.61 -20.85
CA LYS A 472 -14.30 -13.89 -21.53
C LYS A 472 -13.11 -14.80 -21.27
N GLY A 473 -13.39 -16.07 -20.99
CA GLY A 473 -12.36 -17.08 -20.72
C GLY A 473 -11.72 -16.98 -19.33
N LEU A 474 -12.16 -16.05 -18.50
CA LEU A 474 -11.72 -15.94 -17.11
C LEU A 474 -12.09 -17.21 -16.33
N VAL A 475 -11.14 -17.77 -15.59
CA VAL A 475 -11.35 -18.92 -14.73
C VAL A 475 -11.98 -18.46 -13.42
N GLU A 476 -13.10 -19.08 -13.05
CA GLU A 476 -13.79 -18.78 -11.80
C GLU A 476 -13.10 -19.50 -10.62
N PRO A 477 -12.72 -18.80 -9.54
CA PRO A 477 -12.15 -19.44 -8.36
C PRO A 477 -13.20 -20.34 -7.68
N LYS A 478 -12.84 -21.59 -7.38
CA LYS A 478 -13.75 -22.61 -6.84
C LYS A 478 -13.66 -22.71 -5.33
N SER A 479 -12.46 -22.75 -4.76
CA SER A 479 -12.30 -22.82 -3.30
C SER A 479 -12.66 -21.51 -2.61
N LYS A 480 -13.01 -21.60 -1.32
CA LYS A 480 -13.22 -20.42 -0.48
C LYS A 480 -11.95 -19.57 -0.40
N GLU A 481 -10.80 -20.23 -0.34
CA GLU A 481 -9.50 -19.58 -0.24
C GLU A 481 -9.14 -18.81 -1.51
N ALA A 482 -9.29 -19.42 -2.70
CA ALA A 482 -9.05 -18.72 -3.96
C ALA A 482 -9.99 -17.51 -4.14
N LYS A 483 -11.26 -17.62 -3.71
CA LYS A 483 -12.20 -16.49 -3.70
C LYS A 483 -11.74 -15.36 -2.77
N ARG A 484 -11.31 -15.70 -1.55
CA ARG A 484 -10.75 -14.74 -0.59
C ARG A 484 -9.53 -14.04 -1.19
N ILE A 485 -8.59 -14.79 -1.75
CA ILE A 485 -7.37 -14.22 -2.36
C ILE A 485 -7.73 -13.27 -3.50
N CYS A 486 -8.59 -13.68 -4.45
CA CYS A 486 -9.01 -12.80 -5.54
C CYS A 486 -9.71 -11.53 -5.07
N GLN A 487 -10.41 -11.58 -3.93
CA GLN A 487 -11.19 -10.46 -3.42
C GLN A 487 -10.38 -9.54 -2.49
N GLU A 488 -9.49 -10.09 -1.66
CA GLU A 488 -8.89 -9.40 -0.51
C GLU A 488 -7.37 -9.28 -0.60
N ASP A 489 -6.70 -10.26 -1.22
CA ASP A 489 -5.23 -10.39 -1.19
C ASP A 489 -4.57 -10.35 -2.57
N LEU A 490 -5.35 -10.05 -3.61
CA LEU A 490 -4.87 -9.97 -5.00
C LEU A 490 -3.69 -9.01 -5.15
N ASN A 491 -3.79 -7.91 -4.40
CA ASN A 491 -2.79 -6.88 -4.27
C ASN A 491 -1.44 -7.44 -3.77
N GLU A 492 -1.46 -8.42 -2.87
CA GLU A 492 -0.22 -9.04 -2.41
C GLU A 492 0.47 -9.83 -3.53
N VAL A 493 -0.30 -10.53 -4.36
CA VAL A 493 0.21 -11.24 -5.55
C VAL A 493 0.86 -10.27 -6.52
N ILE A 494 0.18 -9.15 -6.80
CA ILE A 494 0.72 -8.09 -7.65
C ILE A 494 2.01 -7.51 -7.05
N THR A 495 2.08 -7.36 -5.73
CA THR A 495 3.29 -6.91 -5.01
C THR A 495 4.47 -7.83 -5.25
N ALA A 496 4.29 -9.13 -5.06
CA ALA A 496 5.36 -10.09 -5.31
C ALA A 496 5.81 -10.06 -6.78
N PHE A 497 4.86 -9.86 -7.72
CA PHE A 497 5.16 -9.77 -9.14
C PHE A 497 5.94 -8.51 -9.54
N VAL A 498 5.51 -7.34 -9.11
CA VAL A 498 6.17 -6.08 -9.47
C VAL A 498 7.42 -5.79 -8.64
N GLN A 499 7.70 -6.56 -7.58
CA GLN A 499 8.97 -6.52 -6.84
C GLN A 499 9.97 -7.58 -7.33
N ASP A 500 9.53 -8.56 -8.12
CA ASP A 500 10.43 -9.57 -8.69
C ASP A 500 11.39 -8.91 -9.69
N LYS A 501 12.68 -8.88 -9.32
CA LYS A 501 13.72 -8.18 -10.07
C LYS A 501 13.78 -8.62 -11.53
N THR A 502 13.68 -9.93 -11.78
CA THR A 502 13.72 -10.46 -13.15
C THR A 502 12.52 -10.02 -13.97
N THR A 503 11.33 -9.98 -13.35
CA THR A 503 10.10 -9.55 -13.98
C THR A 503 10.15 -8.07 -14.38
N ILE A 504 10.60 -7.18 -13.49
CA ILE A 504 10.72 -5.75 -13.79
C ILE A 504 11.81 -5.50 -14.86
N GLU A 505 13.00 -6.09 -14.68
CA GLU A 505 14.14 -5.88 -15.60
C GLU A 505 13.75 -6.24 -17.04
N ARG A 506 13.09 -7.40 -17.23
CA ARG A 506 12.63 -7.83 -18.55
C ARG A 506 11.44 -6.99 -19.03
N GLY A 507 10.46 -6.74 -18.17
CA GLY A 507 9.27 -5.96 -18.53
C GLY A 507 9.58 -4.56 -19.04
N LEU A 508 10.63 -3.93 -18.52
CA LEU A 508 11.01 -2.57 -18.90
C LEU A 508 12.00 -2.50 -20.07
N PHE A 509 12.94 -3.43 -20.19
CA PHE A 509 14.12 -3.25 -21.05
C PHE A 509 14.37 -4.38 -22.05
N ASP A 510 13.61 -5.48 -22.01
CA ASP A 510 13.72 -6.59 -22.96
C ASP A 510 12.78 -6.34 -24.16
N GLU A 511 13.32 -5.78 -25.24
CA GLU A 511 12.57 -5.47 -26.47
C GLU A 511 12.04 -6.73 -27.18
N GLU A 512 12.64 -7.89 -26.93
CA GLU A 512 12.23 -9.18 -27.51
C GLU A 512 11.27 -9.95 -26.58
N LEU A 513 10.84 -9.34 -25.48
CA LEU A 513 9.93 -9.96 -24.52
C LEU A 513 8.58 -10.27 -25.15
N VAL A 514 8.13 -11.51 -24.97
CA VAL A 514 6.73 -11.88 -25.18
C VAL A 514 5.99 -11.70 -23.87
N PRO A 515 4.96 -10.81 -23.77
CA PRO A 515 4.29 -10.46 -22.51
C PRO A 515 3.79 -11.67 -21.71
N GLU A 516 3.34 -12.72 -22.39
CA GLU A 516 2.88 -13.98 -21.81
C GLU A 516 3.95 -14.69 -20.96
N GLU A 517 5.24 -14.45 -21.20
CA GLU A 517 6.29 -14.93 -20.30
C GLU A 517 6.19 -14.31 -18.90
N LEU A 518 5.79 -13.05 -18.81
CA LEU A 518 5.57 -12.40 -17.52
C LEU A 518 4.19 -12.77 -16.97
N THR A 519 3.14 -12.54 -17.76
CA THR A 519 1.75 -12.66 -17.29
C THR A 519 1.33 -14.11 -17.04
N GLN A 520 1.77 -15.07 -17.84
CA GLN A 520 1.39 -16.49 -17.67
C GLN A 520 2.43 -17.32 -16.91
N VAL A 521 3.73 -17.14 -17.22
CA VAL A 521 4.80 -17.98 -16.65
C VAL A 521 5.30 -17.42 -15.32
N ARG A 522 5.79 -16.17 -15.29
CA ARG A 522 6.32 -15.57 -14.04
C ARG A 522 5.24 -15.40 -12.99
N MET A 523 4.10 -14.81 -13.33
CA MET A 523 2.97 -14.68 -12.40
C MET A 523 2.49 -16.06 -11.90
N GLY A 524 2.40 -17.05 -12.78
CA GLY A 524 2.02 -18.41 -12.41
C GLY A 524 2.98 -19.06 -11.41
N LYS A 525 4.29 -18.86 -11.57
CA LYS A 525 5.30 -19.30 -10.59
C LYS A 525 5.12 -18.62 -9.24
N ILE A 526 4.87 -17.31 -9.23
CA ILE A 526 4.68 -16.54 -8.00
C ILE A 526 3.44 -17.02 -7.25
N VAL A 527 2.32 -17.20 -7.95
CA VAL A 527 1.09 -17.74 -7.37
C VAL A 527 1.32 -19.14 -6.82
N GLY A 528 1.95 -20.04 -7.58
CA GLY A 528 2.20 -21.41 -7.14
C GLY A 528 3.20 -21.52 -5.97
N ALA A 529 4.16 -20.61 -5.87
CA ALA A 529 5.09 -20.55 -4.75
C ALA A 529 4.42 -20.01 -3.47
N ARG A 530 3.47 -19.08 -3.63
CA ARG A 530 2.79 -18.43 -2.52
C ARG A 530 1.60 -19.23 -1.98
N PHE A 531 0.90 -19.93 -2.86
CA PHE A 531 -0.29 -20.72 -2.54
C PHE A 531 -0.14 -22.17 -3.06
N PRO A 532 0.86 -22.92 -2.56
CA PRO A 532 1.12 -24.29 -3.01
C PRO A 532 -0.02 -25.27 -2.67
N GLU A 533 -0.88 -24.93 -1.71
CA GLU A 533 -2.05 -25.70 -1.28
C GLU A 533 -3.26 -25.59 -2.23
N LEU A 534 -3.32 -24.54 -3.06
CA LEU A 534 -4.37 -24.39 -4.06
C LEU A 534 -4.17 -25.39 -5.20
N ASP A 535 -5.29 -25.88 -5.75
CA ASP A 535 -5.24 -26.68 -6.97
C ASP A 535 -4.86 -25.84 -8.19
N ALA A 536 -4.52 -26.51 -9.30
CA ALA A 536 -4.02 -25.83 -10.49
C ALA A 536 -5.05 -24.91 -11.15
N GLU A 537 -6.35 -25.13 -10.95
CA GLU A 537 -7.41 -24.31 -11.54
C GLU A 537 -7.59 -23.03 -10.72
N ASP A 538 -7.59 -23.15 -9.39
CA ASP A 538 -7.62 -22.01 -8.47
C ASP A 538 -6.35 -21.15 -8.56
N GLN A 539 -5.17 -21.76 -8.72
CA GLN A 539 -3.94 -21.01 -8.99
C GLN A 539 -4.03 -20.22 -10.31
N GLU A 540 -4.60 -20.80 -11.37
CA GLU A 540 -4.81 -20.08 -12.62
C GLU A 540 -5.87 -18.98 -12.47
N ALA A 541 -6.92 -19.17 -11.67
CA ALA A 541 -7.90 -18.12 -11.36
C ALA A 541 -7.22 -16.92 -10.69
N VAL A 542 -6.45 -17.15 -9.62
CA VAL A 542 -5.71 -16.09 -8.91
C VAL A 542 -4.75 -15.36 -9.85
N ARG A 543 -4.00 -16.10 -10.67
CA ARG A 543 -3.08 -15.51 -11.68
C ARG A 543 -3.82 -14.58 -12.64
N GLN A 544 -4.93 -15.04 -13.23
CA GLN A 544 -5.69 -14.28 -14.21
C GLN A 544 -6.29 -13.01 -13.60
N HIS A 545 -6.83 -13.09 -12.38
CA HIS A 545 -7.35 -11.92 -11.69
C HIS A 545 -6.23 -10.90 -11.41
N ALA A 546 -5.04 -11.36 -11.02
CA ALA A 546 -3.91 -10.48 -10.70
C ALA A 546 -3.42 -9.73 -11.95
N VAL A 547 -3.29 -10.42 -13.07
CA VAL A 547 -2.90 -9.82 -14.36
C VAL A 547 -4.01 -8.89 -14.87
N ALA A 548 -5.28 -9.26 -14.75
CA ALA A 548 -6.40 -8.41 -15.15
C ALA A 548 -6.42 -7.09 -14.36
N ALA A 549 -6.29 -7.14 -13.03
CA ALA A 549 -6.21 -5.94 -12.19
C ALA A 549 -5.05 -5.04 -12.62
N LEU A 550 -3.85 -5.61 -12.76
CA LEU A 550 -2.65 -4.86 -13.10
C LEU A 550 -2.76 -4.22 -14.49
N ASN A 551 -3.07 -5.01 -15.53
CA ASN A 551 -3.07 -4.55 -16.91
C ASN A 551 -4.22 -3.59 -17.22
N LEU A 552 -5.42 -3.80 -16.64
CA LEU A 552 -6.53 -2.87 -16.83
C LEU A 552 -6.26 -1.52 -16.18
N THR A 553 -5.65 -1.50 -14.99
CA THR A 553 -5.22 -0.25 -14.34
C THR A 553 -4.22 0.51 -15.21
N GLN A 554 -3.22 -0.19 -15.77
CA GLN A 554 -2.21 0.43 -16.64
C GLN A 554 -2.83 0.97 -17.93
N LYS A 555 -3.70 0.21 -18.60
CA LYS A 555 -4.35 0.64 -19.84
C LYS A 555 -5.33 1.78 -19.66
N ALA A 556 -6.12 1.75 -18.59
CA ALA A 556 -7.02 2.86 -18.26
C ALA A 556 -6.26 4.18 -18.11
N LYS A 557 -5.06 4.13 -17.51
CA LYS A 557 -4.20 5.29 -17.33
C LYS A 557 -3.58 5.78 -18.64
N GLU A 558 -3.07 4.88 -19.48
CA GLU A 558 -2.55 5.23 -20.82
C GLU A 558 -3.59 6.01 -21.64
N ILE A 559 -4.85 5.58 -21.58
CA ILE A 559 -5.98 6.25 -22.23
C ILE A 559 -6.31 7.59 -21.56
N ALA A 560 -6.30 7.65 -20.24
CA ALA A 560 -6.57 8.89 -19.50
C ALA A 560 -5.50 9.96 -19.74
N LEU A 561 -4.24 9.57 -19.92
CA LEU A 561 -3.12 10.47 -20.17
C LEU A 561 -3.05 10.95 -21.63
N SER A 562 -3.43 10.11 -22.60
CA SER A 562 -3.44 10.47 -24.02
C SER A 562 -4.54 11.46 -24.41
N ASN A 563 -5.62 11.54 -23.62
CA ASN A 563 -6.77 12.42 -23.87
C ASN A 563 -6.63 13.85 -23.28
N ARG A 564 -5.48 14.24 -22.71
CA ARG A 564 -5.32 15.57 -22.07
C ARG A 564 -5.38 16.78 -23.03
N ASP A 565 -5.43 16.56 -24.34
CA ASP A 565 -5.49 17.63 -25.35
C ASP A 565 -6.93 18.07 -25.72
N ASP A 566 -7.97 17.30 -25.36
CA ASP A 566 -9.37 17.69 -25.58
C ASP A 566 -10.01 18.19 -24.27
N THR A 567 -10.58 19.39 -24.35
CA THR A 567 -11.22 20.16 -23.28
C THR A 567 -12.28 19.38 -22.46
N GLU A 568 -12.34 19.68 -21.16
CA GLU A 568 -13.42 19.34 -20.20
C GLU A 568 -13.71 17.85 -19.95
N THR A 569 -12.69 17.03 -19.67
CA THR A 569 -12.95 15.82 -18.85
C THR A 569 -13.09 16.25 -17.38
N THR A 570 -14.28 16.10 -16.80
CA THR A 570 -14.51 16.23 -15.36
C THR A 570 -13.53 15.32 -14.62
N GLY A 571 -12.54 15.91 -13.95
CA GLY A 571 -11.34 15.20 -13.48
C GLY A 571 -11.64 13.94 -12.63
N ASN A 572 -12.79 13.88 -11.98
CA ASN A 572 -13.18 12.87 -10.99
C ASN A 572 -13.41 11.45 -11.55
N THR A 573 -13.50 11.25 -12.87
CA THR A 573 -13.78 9.93 -13.50
C THR A 573 -12.70 9.42 -14.45
N ALA A 574 -11.56 10.09 -14.59
CA ALA A 574 -10.56 9.78 -15.63
C ALA A 574 -10.11 8.30 -15.68
N LEU A 575 -9.91 7.68 -14.51
CA LEU A 575 -9.58 6.25 -14.45
C LEU A 575 -10.78 5.37 -14.82
N ILE A 576 -11.98 5.78 -14.41
CA ILE A 576 -13.23 5.04 -14.69
C ILE A 576 -13.55 5.06 -16.18
N ASP A 577 -13.45 6.25 -16.78
CA ASP A 577 -13.63 6.45 -18.22
C ASP A 577 -12.53 5.74 -19.00
N GLY A 578 -11.30 5.71 -18.48
CA GLY A 578 -10.19 4.94 -19.04
C GLY A 578 -10.49 3.43 -19.10
N VAL A 579 -11.00 2.84 -18.01
CA VAL A 579 -11.38 1.41 -17.97
C VAL A 579 -12.54 1.13 -18.94
N ARG A 580 -13.59 1.96 -18.89
CA ARG A 580 -14.76 1.82 -19.79
C ARG A 580 -14.34 1.94 -21.24
N LYS A 581 -13.52 2.94 -21.58
CA LYS A 581 -13.03 3.17 -22.94
C LYS A 581 -12.12 2.04 -23.40
N PHE A 582 -11.20 1.54 -22.57
CA PHE A 582 -10.40 0.36 -22.92
C PHE A 582 -11.30 -0.84 -23.27
N ALA A 583 -12.31 -1.11 -22.44
CA ALA A 583 -13.25 -2.20 -22.68
C ALA A 583 -14.14 -1.98 -23.93
N MET A 584 -14.45 -0.73 -24.29
CA MET A 584 -15.20 -0.39 -25.50
C MET A 584 -14.35 -0.39 -26.78
N ASP A 585 -13.07 -0.04 -26.67
CA ASP A 585 -12.14 0.04 -27.80
C ASP A 585 -11.67 -1.35 -28.24
N VAL A 586 -11.76 -2.34 -27.35
CA VAL A 586 -11.49 -3.75 -27.69
C VAL A 586 -12.76 -4.42 -28.24
N ARG A 587 -12.58 -5.25 -29.26
CA ARG A 587 -13.70 -5.99 -29.86
C ARG A 587 -14.31 -7.01 -28.92
N GLU A 588 -13.46 -7.62 -28.09
CA GLU A 588 -13.81 -8.64 -27.12
C GLU A 588 -12.83 -8.51 -25.96
N LEU A 589 -13.33 -8.39 -24.73
CA LEU A 589 -12.48 -8.32 -23.54
C LEU A 589 -12.23 -9.74 -23.03
N ASP A 590 -11.21 -10.38 -23.59
CA ASP A 590 -10.83 -11.75 -23.23
C ASP A 590 -9.51 -11.81 -22.45
N ILE A 591 -9.32 -12.91 -21.71
CA ILE A 591 -8.12 -13.09 -20.88
C ILE A 591 -6.83 -13.25 -21.69
N ASP A 592 -6.89 -13.77 -22.92
CA ASP A 592 -5.70 -13.93 -23.78
C ASP A 592 -5.19 -12.57 -24.26
N LEU A 593 -6.10 -11.63 -24.57
CA LEU A 593 -5.80 -10.24 -24.86
C LEU A 593 -5.14 -9.56 -23.66
N ILE A 594 -5.68 -9.79 -22.47
CA ILE A 594 -5.13 -9.23 -21.23
C ILE A 594 -3.71 -9.77 -20.98
N ASP A 595 -3.48 -11.07 -21.18
CA ASP A 595 -2.16 -11.70 -21.01
C ASP A 595 -1.10 -11.18 -22.00
N ARG A 596 -1.53 -10.64 -23.15
CA ARG A 596 -0.67 -10.02 -24.18
C ARG A 596 -0.25 -8.58 -23.85
N ILE A 597 -0.74 -8.00 -22.77
CA ILE A 597 -0.35 -6.65 -22.36
C ILE A 597 0.89 -6.74 -21.47
N ASN A 598 1.93 -5.98 -21.81
CA ASN A 598 3.08 -5.81 -20.93
C ASN A 598 2.70 -4.88 -19.76
N PRO A 599 2.70 -5.39 -18.51
CA PRO A 599 2.33 -4.60 -17.33
C PRO A 599 3.29 -3.44 -17.01
N PHE A 600 4.49 -3.43 -17.60
CA PHE A 600 5.53 -2.42 -17.32
C PHE A 600 5.68 -1.36 -18.42
N GLY A 601 4.87 -1.42 -19.49
CA GLY A 601 5.01 -0.51 -20.64
C GLY A 601 4.92 0.97 -20.25
N GLU A 602 3.98 1.34 -19.36
CA GLU A 602 3.81 2.72 -18.92
C GLU A 602 4.94 3.19 -17.98
N ALA A 603 5.50 2.28 -17.19
CA ALA A 603 6.63 2.61 -16.32
C ALA A 603 7.87 3.02 -17.11
N TYR A 604 8.11 2.41 -18.29
CA TYR A 604 9.19 2.84 -19.19
C TYR A 604 8.96 4.26 -19.71
N SER A 605 7.72 4.60 -20.09
CA SER A 605 7.35 5.95 -20.53
C SER A 605 7.61 7.01 -19.47
N ILE A 606 7.41 6.69 -18.18
CA ILE A 606 7.72 7.57 -17.06
C ILE A 606 9.22 7.78 -16.95
N LEU A 607 10.01 6.69 -16.96
CA LEU A 607 11.48 6.76 -16.88
C LEU A 607 12.08 7.61 -18.01
N ALA A 608 11.63 7.39 -19.24
CA ALA A 608 12.11 8.11 -20.41
C ALA A 608 11.82 9.62 -20.34
N LYS A 609 10.81 10.05 -19.57
CA LYS A 609 10.48 11.47 -19.33
C LYS A 609 11.27 12.09 -18.19
N THR A 610 11.74 11.29 -17.24
CA THR A 610 12.35 11.78 -16.00
C THR A 610 13.86 11.64 -15.94
N MET A 611 14.45 10.68 -16.66
CA MET A 611 15.89 10.43 -16.70
C MET A 611 16.54 10.95 -17.97
N SER A 612 17.86 11.16 -17.94
CA SER A 612 18.62 11.46 -19.15
C SER A 612 18.67 10.25 -20.11
N GLU A 613 18.79 10.51 -21.41
CA GLU A 613 18.95 9.46 -22.44
C GLU A 613 20.19 8.59 -22.19
N GLU A 614 21.26 9.20 -21.68
CA GLU A 614 22.49 8.50 -21.32
C GLU A 614 22.25 7.51 -20.17
N SER A 615 21.63 7.97 -19.07
CA SER A 615 21.29 7.13 -17.93
C SER A 615 20.38 5.96 -18.35
N LEU A 616 19.38 6.20 -19.21
CA LEU A 616 18.46 5.17 -19.69
C LEU A 616 19.17 4.08 -20.52
N ARG A 617 20.04 4.48 -21.47
CA ARG A 617 20.84 3.54 -22.27
C ARG A 617 21.77 2.69 -21.41
N GLN A 618 22.31 3.25 -20.33
CA GLN A 618 23.16 2.50 -19.40
C GLN A 618 22.39 1.42 -18.66
N VAL A 619 21.21 1.74 -18.12
CA VAL A 619 20.35 0.73 -17.48
C VAL A 619 20.00 -0.38 -18.47
N GLN A 620 19.63 -0.02 -19.71
CA GLN A 620 19.33 -0.99 -20.77
C GLN A 620 20.54 -1.87 -21.12
N ALA A 621 21.76 -1.32 -21.17
CA ALA A 621 22.97 -2.06 -21.47
C ALA A 621 23.33 -3.06 -20.35
N VAL A 622 23.21 -2.66 -19.08
CA VAL A 622 23.46 -3.53 -17.92
C VAL A 622 22.49 -4.70 -17.90
N ILE A 623 21.22 -4.47 -18.24
CA ILE A 623 20.19 -5.52 -18.26
C ILE A 623 20.35 -6.43 -19.48
N SER A 624 20.56 -5.86 -20.67
CA SER A 624 20.79 -6.62 -21.90
C SER A 624 22.03 -7.52 -21.84
N ALA A 625 23.06 -7.12 -21.08
CA ALA A 625 24.25 -7.94 -20.85
C ALA A 625 23.95 -9.24 -20.08
N LYS A 626 22.86 -9.30 -19.31
CA LYS A 626 22.46 -10.48 -18.51
C LYS A 626 21.71 -11.56 -19.31
N LYS A 627 21.90 -11.67 -20.63
CA LYS A 627 21.20 -12.63 -21.52
C LYS A 627 20.76 -13.91 -20.79
N VAL A 628 19.46 -14.02 -20.51
CA VAL A 628 18.91 -15.18 -19.82
C VAL A 628 18.82 -16.32 -20.83
N GLN A 629 19.68 -17.33 -20.71
CA GLN A 629 19.48 -18.58 -21.43
C GLN A 629 18.26 -19.29 -20.84
N LEU A 630 17.41 -19.86 -21.71
CA LEU A 630 16.24 -20.62 -21.30
C LEU A 630 16.67 -21.73 -20.34
N SER A 631 16.21 -21.66 -19.09
CA SER A 631 16.49 -22.67 -18.07
C SER A 631 15.61 -23.92 -18.26
N PRO A 632 16.03 -25.10 -17.74
CA PRO A 632 15.21 -26.30 -17.79
C PRO A 632 13.83 -26.13 -17.16
N ASP A 633 13.72 -25.35 -16.08
CA ASP A 633 12.44 -25.11 -15.41
C ASP A 633 11.53 -24.16 -16.21
N GLU A 634 12.08 -23.12 -16.85
CA GLU A 634 11.32 -22.28 -17.79
C GLU A 634 10.85 -23.08 -19.00
N ALA A 635 11.68 -23.96 -19.54
CA ALA A 635 11.31 -24.84 -20.63
C ALA A 635 10.17 -25.82 -20.24
N ARG A 636 10.16 -26.32 -18.99
CA ARG A 636 9.05 -27.13 -18.44
C ARG A 636 7.75 -26.36 -18.39
N ASP A 637 7.76 -25.11 -17.93
CA ASP A 637 6.52 -24.32 -17.84
C ASP A 637 5.98 -23.94 -19.22
N LEU A 638 6.86 -23.59 -20.17
CA LEU A 638 6.48 -23.42 -21.58
C LEU A 638 5.89 -24.70 -22.18
N ALA A 639 6.46 -25.88 -21.85
CA ALA A 639 5.93 -27.16 -22.31
C ALA A 639 4.56 -27.49 -21.69
N LYS A 640 4.32 -27.16 -20.42
CA LYS A 640 2.97 -27.28 -19.81
C LYS A 640 1.96 -26.40 -20.56
N ARG A 641 2.33 -25.16 -20.88
CA ARG A 641 1.49 -24.26 -21.68
C ARG A 641 1.26 -24.80 -23.10
N ALA A 642 2.28 -25.39 -23.73
CA ALA A 642 2.15 -26.07 -25.02
C ALA A 642 1.15 -27.25 -25.00
N VAL A 643 1.04 -27.98 -23.88
CA VAL A 643 0.02 -29.02 -23.70
C VAL A 643 -1.38 -28.42 -23.65
N LYS A 644 -1.57 -27.32 -22.92
CA LYS A 644 -2.85 -26.59 -22.87
C LYS A 644 -3.25 -26.07 -24.26
N PHE A 645 -2.29 -25.45 -24.98
CA PHE A 645 -2.49 -25.04 -26.37
C PHE A 645 -2.93 -26.20 -27.28
N LYS A 646 -2.34 -27.38 -27.11
CA LYS A 646 -2.75 -28.59 -27.86
C LYS A 646 -4.17 -29.03 -27.54
N GLN A 647 -4.59 -28.93 -26.27
CA GLN A 647 -5.95 -29.26 -25.87
C GLN A 647 -6.97 -28.29 -26.49
N GLU A 648 -6.65 -27.00 -26.53
CA GLU A 648 -7.53 -25.94 -27.04
C GLU A 648 -7.58 -25.89 -28.58
N ARG A 649 -6.42 -26.03 -29.24
CA ARG A 649 -6.27 -25.85 -30.70
C ARG A 649 -6.18 -27.16 -31.48
N GLY A 650 -6.13 -28.31 -30.79
CA GLY A 650 -6.02 -29.63 -31.40
C GLY A 650 -4.66 -29.97 -32.05
N ARG A 651 -3.67 -29.08 -31.95
CA ARG A 651 -2.32 -29.23 -32.54
C ARG A 651 -1.22 -28.73 -31.60
N LEU A 652 0.00 -29.22 -31.75
CA LEU A 652 1.15 -28.67 -31.04
C LEU A 652 1.52 -27.27 -31.56
N PRO A 653 2.10 -26.41 -30.72
CA PRO A 653 2.65 -25.12 -31.16
C PRO A 653 3.79 -25.32 -32.16
N SER A 654 3.90 -24.42 -33.13
CA SER A 654 4.90 -24.45 -34.20
C SER A 654 6.03 -23.46 -33.96
N ILE A 655 7.27 -23.90 -34.13
CA ILE A 655 8.46 -23.04 -34.06
C ILE A 655 8.56 -22.05 -35.25
N THR A 656 7.81 -22.31 -36.32
CA THR A 656 7.68 -21.41 -37.48
C THR A 656 6.43 -20.54 -37.41
N SER A 657 5.71 -20.53 -36.28
CA SER A 657 4.53 -19.69 -36.14
C SER A 657 4.93 -18.20 -36.20
N PRO A 658 4.15 -17.36 -36.90
CA PRO A 658 4.33 -15.91 -36.84
C PRO A 658 3.91 -15.33 -35.48
N ASP A 659 3.14 -16.09 -34.68
CA ASP A 659 2.81 -15.72 -33.30
C ASP A 659 4.05 -15.94 -32.40
N PRO A 660 4.65 -14.87 -31.82
CA PRO A 660 5.81 -14.99 -30.96
C PRO A 660 5.58 -15.92 -29.77
N TRP A 661 4.38 -15.95 -29.20
CA TRP A 661 4.07 -16.79 -28.05
C TRP A 661 4.01 -18.27 -28.42
N GLU A 662 3.36 -18.58 -29.55
CA GLU A 662 3.33 -19.95 -30.08
C GLU A 662 4.74 -20.46 -30.39
N LYS A 663 5.56 -19.61 -31.03
CA LYS A 663 6.97 -19.94 -31.31
C LYS A 663 7.74 -20.21 -30.02
N LYS A 664 7.57 -19.38 -28.98
CA LYS A 664 8.26 -19.54 -27.69
C LYS A 664 7.87 -20.83 -26.97
N MET A 665 6.59 -21.18 -26.98
CA MET A 665 6.12 -22.48 -26.47
C MET A 665 6.78 -23.65 -27.20
N ALA A 666 6.91 -23.56 -28.53
CA ALA A 666 7.59 -24.58 -29.33
C ALA A 666 9.10 -24.67 -29.03
N GLU A 667 9.77 -23.54 -28.79
CA GLU A 667 11.18 -23.49 -28.35
C GLU A 667 11.37 -24.20 -27.00
N GLY A 668 10.48 -23.99 -26.04
CA GLY A 668 10.51 -24.69 -24.74
C GLY A 668 10.38 -26.20 -24.88
N VAL A 669 9.45 -26.67 -25.72
CA VAL A 669 9.30 -28.10 -26.04
C VAL A 669 10.55 -28.66 -26.71
N ALA A 670 11.13 -27.94 -27.68
CA ALA A 670 12.34 -28.35 -28.38
C ALA A 670 13.56 -28.42 -27.45
N TYR A 671 13.67 -27.48 -26.51
CA TYR A 671 14.74 -27.46 -25.51
C TYR A 671 14.70 -28.72 -24.62
N LEU A 672 13.53 -29.09 -24.09
CA LEU A 672 13.39 -30.31 -23.29
C LEU A 672 13.64 -31.59 -24.09
N ALA A 673 13.21 -31.62 -25.36
CA ALA A 673 13.48 -32.74 -26.25
C ALA A 673 14.99 -32.92 -26.48
N ARG A 674 15.71 -31.82 -26.68
CA ARG A 674 17.17 -31.82 -26.83
C ARG A 674 17.87 -32.27 -25.54
N MET A 675 17.49 -31.74 -24.37
CA MET A 675 18.03 -32.18 -23.08
C MET A 675 17.84 -33.68 -22.87
N LYS A 676 16.67 -34.22 -23.22
CA LYS A 676 16.38 -35.67 -23.10
C LYS A 676 17.22 -36.50 -24.07
N GLN A 677 17.48 -36.02 -25.27
CA GLN A 677 18.38 -36.67 -26.23
C GLN A 677 19.84 -36.65 -25.76
N GLU A 678 20.31 -35.52 -25.22
CA GLU A 678 21.67 -35.40 -24.68
C GLU A 678 21.86 -36.32 -23.46
N ALA A 679 20.86 -36.44 -22.58
CA ALA A 679 20.87 -37.35 -21.42
C ALA A 679 20.70 -38.83 -21.78
N ALA A 680 20.26 -39.16 -23.01
CA ALA A 680 20.16 -40.54 -23.49
C ALA A 680 21.41 -40.98 -24.29
N ASN A 681 22.23 -40.02 -24.72
CA ASN A 681 23.43 -40.24 -25.53
C ASN A 681 24.74 -40.15 -24.70
N GLY A 682 24.65 -39.93 -23.39
CA GLY A 682 25.73 -40.01 -22.39
C GLY A 682 25.25 -40.78 -21.17
#